data_AF-A0A9D2C127-F1
#
_entry.id   AF-A0A9D2C127-F1
#
_cell.length_a   1.000
_cell.length_b   1.000
_cell.length_c   1.000
_cell.angle_alpha   90.00
_cell.angle_beta   90.00
_cell.angle_gamma   90.00
#
_symmetry.space_group_name_H-M   'P 1'
#
loop_
_entity.id
_entity.type
_entity.pdbx_description
1 polymer ?
#
loop_
_entity_poly.entity_id
_entity_poly.type
_entity_poly.pdbx_seq_one_letter_code
_entity_poly.pdbx_strand_id
1 'polypeptide(L)'
;MREKGKQGRRFSPQSGKAPRENVSWRELRKDPEFAKELASRWGLEAPPESFRRGMQALYRELPDELPVKRDPVRQALKGLAAAAAVFGVVCAGLFALNAAQPQIAEALPGVGGVFQALNQPREEPSPGPQATPTPDGGESQVTEGQADGDALDVWGEKIAPDFAPVEVKGEGGTLWVDRAWSDGVSLVLDLRLDLGDYGVSLYQQAPELELVPALCQVTVNGEVPEGAAGWGESLAWSREGELTGRLLVDLGSLGEDATASGERQVSLAIGEFSDESGTLPADGEALSQLGNFYSQSMAVPWVEDYNLSFQTEVADNGASLLEVSFAPTGLEAVLEMPFLGKTSYYLQPGTSLRAARGADTGAAEIGYEGVVATTESGRALQVAPYSWMTTGGTDNYGPYNMKCGFTGLYPGEDKVIITLYDASREKPCYDEEGNFTGADPGLFQVAASFILDLAAGTADLNWDYLDEGYERLDADTYPADSGNFLGDFTNGFYVGSCQLETDLVTNGGSTGPCQLVTLFTGDLGYRPVTLVAYAGEGGYTMWSQDPTALNSYDELAGVYYHQEESGEYWESVTGQEAFGGTYRVMEFRVYYPTELLDGQGRPFREFDKFSLLDGETGEVLIEDISAALAQQRGQVTGDGPVTGEPEASPQPAGAVSAGEVAG
;
A
#
# COMPACT_ATOMS: atom_id res chain seq x y z
N MET A 1 -51.43 -56.76 17.33
CA MET A 1 -50.48 -56.59 18.44
C MET A 1 -49.04 -56.65 17.93
N ARG A 2 -48.38 -55.49 17.79
CA ARG A 2 -46.95 -55.23 18.09
C ARG A 2 -46.59 -53.89 17.47
N GLU A 3 -46.50 -52.87 18.30
CA GLU A 3 -45.88 -51.59 17.93
C GLU A 3 -44.39 -51.80 17.68
N LYS A 4 -43.84 -51.05 16.72
CA LYS A 4 -42.44 -50.62 16.70
C LYS A 4 -42.36 -49.25 16.03
N GLY A 5 -42.37 -48.19 16.83
CA GLY A 5 -42.06 -46.85 16.35
C GLY A 5 -40.58 -46.71 15.98
N LYS A 6 -40.28 -45.94 14.95
CA LYS A 6 -38.94 -45.36 14.73
C LYS A 6 -38.98 -43.92 15.22
N GLN A 7 -38.45 -43.66 16.42
CA GLN A 7 -38.13 -42.30 16.85
C GLN A 7 -36.92 -41.81 16.04
N GLY A 8 -37.05 -40.64 15.41
CA GLY A 8 -35.87 -39.87 14.99
C GLY A 8 -35.10 -39.42 16.23
N ARG A 9 -33.77 -39.53 16.21
CA ARG A 9 -32.93 -39.03 17.31
C ARG A 9 -32.97 -37.50 17.29
N ARG A 10 -33.62 -36.89 18.28
CA ARG A 10 -33.37 -35.50 18.64
C ARG A 10 -32.04 -35.42 19.39
N PHE A 11 -31.18 -34.46 19.05
CA PHE A 11 -30.09 -34.07 19.92
C PHE A 11 -30.65 -33.26 21.10
N SER A 12 -30.05 -33.41 22.28
CA SER A 12 -30.41 -32.65 23.49
C SER A 12 -29.22 -32.68 24.45
N PRO A 13 -28.48 -31.57 24.62
CA PRO A 13 -27.29 -31.53 25.48
C PRO A 13 -27.66 -31.36 26.96
N GLN A 14 -28.30 -32.39 27.55
CA GLN A 14 -28.47 -32.52 29.01
C GLN A 14 -27.86 -33.84 29.53
N SER A 15 -26.60 -34.08 29.19
CA SER A 15 -25.68 -34.88 30.01
C SER A 15 -24.25 -34.71 29.49
N GLY A 16 -23.28 -34.47 30.38
CA GLY A 16 -21.86 -34.37 30.03
C GLY A 16 -21.27 -35.71 29.55
N LYS A 17 -21.51 -36.05 28.28
CA LYS A 17 -20.91 -37.18 27.56
C LYS A 17 -20.59 -36.76 26.14
N ALA A 18 -19.34 -36.98 25.71
CA ALA A 18 -18.88 -36.65 24.37
C ALA A 18 -19.75 -37.30 23.27
N PRO A 19 -20.03 -36.60 22.14
CA PRO A 19 -20.78 -37.17 21.03
C PRO A 19 -20.00 -38.31 20.35
N ARG A 20 -20.73 -39.26 19.76
CA ARG A 20 -20.16 -40.38 19.01
C ARG A 20 -19.91 -40.02 17.54
N GLU A 21 -18.93 -40.70 16.95
CA GLU A 21 -18.50 -40.62 15.56
C GLU A 21 -19.64 -40.57 14.52
N ASN A 22 -19.36 -39.87 13.42
CA ASN A 22 -20.06 -39.89 12.13
C ASN A 22 -21.48 -39.29 12.10
N VAL A 23 -21.57 -37.99 12.36
CA VAL A 23 -22.68 -37.14 11.86
C VAL A 23 -22.21 -36.41 10.60
N SER A 24 -23.06 -36.34 9.57
CA SER A 24 -22.69 -35.67 8.31
C SER A 24 -22.74 -34.14 8.44
N TRP A 25 -21.72 -33.43 7.94
CA TRP A 25 -21.73 -31.96 7.81
C TRP A 25 -22.97 -31.40 7.09
N ARG A 26 -23.55 -32.16 6.14
CA ARG A 26 -24.78 -31.78 5.42
C ARG A 26 -26.05 -31.91 6.26
N GLU A 27 -26.03 -32.72 7.32
CA GLU A 27 -27.12 -32.85 8.28
C GLU A 27 -27.02 -31.75 9.33
N LEU A 28 -25.81 -31.47 9.83
CA LEU A 28 -25.54 -30.36 10.75
C LEU A 28 -25.92 -28.99 10.15
N ARG A 29 -25.52 -28.71 8.90
CA ARG A 29 -25.88 -27.45 8.19
C ARG A 29 -27.40 -27.26 7.96
N LYS A 30 -28.22 -28.28 8.23
CA LYS A 30 -29.69 -28.24 8.09
C LYS A 30 -30.44 -28.34 9.41
N ASP A 31 -29.74 -28.50 10.53
CA ASP A 31 -30.37 -28.52 11.85
C ASP A 31 -30.49 -27.06 12.36
N PRO A 32 -31.71 -26.52 12.51
CA PRO A 32 -31.90 -25.13 12.93
C PRO A 32 -31.57 -24.89 14.41
N GLU A 33 -31.56 -25.93 15.26
CA GLU A 33 -31.07 -25.82 16.63
C GLU A 33 -29.54 -25.76 16.63
N PHE A 34 -28.87 -26.57 15.82
CA PHE A 34 -27.41 -26.51 15.65
C PHE A 34 -26.96 -25.18 15.03
N ALA A 35 -27.67 -24.66 14.03
CA ALA A 35 -27.38 -23.35 13.44
C ALA A 35 -27.56 -22.20 14.45
N LYS A 36 -28.58 -22.27 15.31
CA LYS A 36 -28.75 -21.32 16.43
C LYS A 36 -27.69 -21.48 17.52
N GLU A 37 -27.30 -22.70 17.85
CA GLU A 37 -26.21 -22.95 18.81
C GLU A 37 -24.87 -22.42 18.25
N LEU A 38 -24.61 -22.59 16.94
CA LEU A 38 -23.44 -22.02 16.28
C LEU A 38 -23.48 -20.48 16.31
N ALA A 39 -24.59 -19.88 15.87
CA ALA A 39 -24.78 -18.44 15.85
C ALA A 39 -24.62 -17.82 17.26
N SER A 40 -25.26 -18.40 18.28
CA SER A 40 -25.15 -17.93 19.67
C SER A 40 -23.75 -18.12 20.25
N ARG A 41 -23.04 -19.19 19.87
CA ARG A 41 -21.69 -19.51 20.36
C ARG A 41 -20.57 -18.71 19.68
N TRP A 42 -20.84 -18.14 18.50
CA TRP A 42 -19.92 -17.31 17.72
C TRP A 42 -20.40 -15.85 17.59
N GLY A 43 -21.46 -15.43 18.30
CA GLY A 43 -22.01 -14.07 18.25
C GLY A 43 -22.80 -13.69 16.97
N LEU A 44 -22.81 -14.56 15.95
CA LEU A 44 -23.38 -14.33 14.62
C LEU A 44 -24.90 -14.57 14.54
N GLU A 45 -25.69 -13.96 15.43
CA GLU A 45 -27.16 -14.11 15.43
C GLU A 45 -27.86 -13.42 14.22
N ALA A 46 -27.16 -12.50 13.55
CA ALA A 46 -27.51 -11.94 12.25
C ALA A 46 -26.22 -11.78 11.41
N PRO A 47 -26.30 -11.81 10.06
CA PRO A 47 -25.17 -11.39 9.23
C PRO A 47 -24.85 -9.91 9.52
N PRO A 48 -23.56 -9.52 9.62
CA PRO A 48 -23.15 -8.13 9.87
C PRO A 48 -23.80 -7.14 8.90
N GLU A 49 -24.05 -5.91 9.35
CA GLU A 49 -24.65 -4.88 8.48
C GLU A 49 -23.72 -4.53 7.31
N SER A 50 -22.39 -4.53 7.50
CA SER A 50 -21.37 -4.32 6.45
C SER A 50 -21.57 -5.28 5.26
N PHE A 51 -21.67 -6.60 5.52
CA PHE A 51 -21.99 -7.60 4.49
C PHE A 51 -23.32 -7.30 3.76
N ARG A 52 -24.31 -6.79 4.49
CA ARG A 52 -25.62 -6.42 3.94
C ARG A 52 -25.59 -5.13 3.13
N ARG A 53 -24.71 -4.17 3.46
CA ARG A 53 -24.47 -2.92 2.74
C ARG A 53 -23.67 -3.20 1.46
N GLY A 54 -22.58 -3.96 1.53
CA GLY A 54 -21.79 -4.41 0.37
C GLY A 54 -22.66 -5.14 -0.66
N MET A 55 -23.53 -6.07 -0.23
CA MET A 55 -24.52 -6.71 -1.12
C MET A 55 -25.51 -5.71 -1.75
N GLN A 56 -25.86 -4.60 -1.09
CA GLN A 56 -26.76 -3.58 -1.64
C GLN A 56 -26.05 -2.61 -2.59
N ALA A 57 -24.76 -2.30 -2.37
CA ALA A 57 -23.92 -1.55 -3.30
C ALA A 57 -23.71 -2.36 -4.60
N LEU A 58 -23.30 -3.62 -4.48
CA LEU A 58 -23.11 -4.54 -5.61
C LEU A 58 -24.38 -4.71 -6.46
N TYR A 59 -25.57 -4.65 -5.85
CA TYR A 59 -26.86 -4.69 -6.58
C TYR A 59 -27.26 -3.36 -7.25
N ARG A 60 -26.61 -2.24 -6.91
CA ARG A 60 -26.81 -0.92 -7.56
C ARG A 60 -25.81 -0.67 -8.69
N GLU A 61 -24.61 -1.23 -8.60
CA GLU A 61 -23.54 -1.14 -9.60
C GLU A 61 -23.78 -2.05 -10.83
N LEU A 62 -24.67 -3.04 -10.72
CA LEU A 62 -25.04 -3.90 -11.85
C LEU A 62 -25.76 -3.10 -12.95
N PRO A 63 -25.25 -3.06 -14.20
CA PRO A 63 -25.88 -2.32 -15.29
C PRO A 63 -27.22 -2.93 -15.72
N ASP A 64 -28.21 -2.06 -15.99
CA ASP A 64 -29.57 -2.44 -16.40
C ASP A 64 -29.62 -3.35 -17.67
N GLU A 65 -28.62 -3.25 -18.55
CA GLU A 65 -28.42 -4.18 -19.66
C GLU A 65 -26.99 -4.75 -19.69
N LEU A 66 -26.87 -6.07 -19.54
CA LEU A 66 -25.58 -6.78 -19.59
C LEU A 66 -25.00 -6.82 -21.02
N PRO A 67 -23.77 -6.32 -21.26
CA PRO A 67 -23.15 -6.32 -22.59
C PRO A 67 -22.79 -7.74 -23.06
N VAL A 68 -23.39 -8.18 -24.18
CA VAL A 68 -23.25 -9.56 -24.66
C VAL A 68 -22.05 -9.74 -25.59
N LYS A 69 -20.86 -10.03 -25.05
CA LYS A 69 -19.76 -10.64 -25.83
C LYS A 69 -20.24 -12.00 -26.40
N ARG A 70 -19.87 -12.29 -27.66
CA ARG A 70 -20.43 -13.41 -28.46
C ARG A 70 -19.56 -14.67 -28.40
N ASP A 71 -19.73 -15.47 -27.34
CA ASP A 71 -19.00 -16.74 -27.22
C ASP A 71 -19.61 -17.93 -27.97
N PRO A 72 -18.81 -18.73 -28.70
CA PRO A 72 -19.27 -19.91 -29.43
C PRO A 72 -19.74 -21.05 -28.50
N VAL A 73 -19.21 -21.14 -27.27
CA VAL A 73 -19.63 -22.12 -26.25
C VAL A 73 -21.12 -21.96 -25.90
N ARG A 74 -21.65 -20.73 -25.98
CA ARG A 74 -23.05 -20.42 -25.67
C ARG A 74 -24.04 -21.02 -26.67
N GLN A 75 -23.62 -21.44 -27.87
CA GLN A 75 -24.50 -22.13 -28.83
C GLN A 75 -24.81 -23.57 -28.40
N ALA A 76 -23.83 -24.30 -27.82
CA ALA A 76 -24.07 -25.64 -27.27
C ALA A 76 -25.03 -25.58 -26.07
N LEU A 77 -24.85 -24.60 -25.19
CA LEU A 77 -25.76 -24.35 -24.06
C LEU A 77 -27.16 -23.90 -24.50
N LYS A 78 -27.32 -23.18 -25.62
CA LYS A 78 -28.64 -22.84 -26.17
C LYS A 78 -29.44 -24.08 -26.61
N GLY A 79 -28.79 -25.16 -27.03
CA GLY A 79 -29.45 -26.45 -27.28
C GLY A 79 -30.05 -27.06 -25.99
N LEU A 80 -29.32 -26.98 -24.89
CA LEU A 80 -29.79 -27.38 -23.55
C LEU A 80 -30.87 -26.44 -23.00
N ALA A 81 -30.72 -25.13 -23.20
CA ALA A 81 -31.70 -24.13 -22.78
C ALA A 81 -33.03 -24.26 -23.54
N ALA A 82 -33.02 -24.68 -24.81
CA ALA A 82 -34.23 -24.99 -25.56
C ALA A 82 -34.98 -26.20 -24.95
N ALA A 83 -34.26 -27.24 -24.51
CA ALA A 83 -34.86 -28.36 -23.78
C ALA A 83 -35.41 -27.93 -22.41
N ALA A 84 -34.68 -27.08 -21.68
CA ALA A 84 -35.13 -26.51 -20.42
C ALA A 84 -36.35 -25.58 -20.59
N ALA A 85 -36.44 -24.83 -21.69
CA ALA A 85 -37.59 -23.99 -22.01
C ALA A 85 -38.84 -24.82 -22.34
N VAL A 86 -38.69 -25.93 -23.08
CA VAL A 86 -39.78 -26.90 -23.28
C VAL A 86 -40.24 -27.50 -21.95
N PHE A 87 -39.30 -27.83 -21.05
CA PHE A 87 -39.62 -28.28 -19.70
C PHE A 87 -40.34 -27.20 -18.88
N GLY A 88 -39.90 -25.94 -18.98
CA GLY A 88 -40.53 -24.77 -18.35
C GLY A 88 -41.96 -24.52 -18.84
N VAL A 89 -42.24 -24.68 -20.13
CA VAL A 89 -43.60 -24.62 -20.68
C VAL A 89 -44.48 -25.76 -20.16
N VAL A 90 -43.95 -26.97 -20.03
CA VAL A 90 -44.66 -28.09 -19.40
C VAL A 90 -44.96 -27.80 -17.92
N CYS A 91 -44.00 -27.28 -17.16
CA CYS A 91 -44.20 -26.86 -15.77
C CYS A 91 -45.24 -25.72 -15.66
N ALA A 92 -45.16 -24.68 -16.50
CA ALA A 92 -46.15 -23.60 -16.52
C ALA A 92 -47.56 -24.11 -16.84
N GLY A 93 -47.69 -25.08 -17.75
CA GLY A 93 -48.95 -25.78 -18.02
C GLY A 93 -49.49 -26.54 -16.80
N LEU A 94 -48.62 -27.19 -16.02
CA LEU A 94 -48.99 -27.86 -14.77
C LEU A 94 -49.40 -26.87 -13.66
N PHE A 95 -48.73 -25.73 -13.54
CA PHE A 95 -49.12 -24.66 -12.60
C PHE A 95 -50.47 -24.01 -13.00
N ALA A 96 -50.71 -23.78 -14.29
CA ALA A 96 -52.01 -23.32 -14.78
C ALA A 96 -53.13 -24.35 -14.54
N LEU A 97 -52.83 -25.64 -14.67
CA LEU A 97 -53.75 -26.73 -14.33
C LEU A 97 -54.09 -26.71 -12.83
N ASN A 98 -53.10 -26.47 -11.96
CA ASN A 98 -53.34 -26.34 -10.52
C ASN A 98 -54.18 -25.11 -10.16
N ALA A 99 -53.96 -23.97 -10.81
CA ALA A 99 -54.75 -22.77 -10.58
C ALA A 99 -56.23 -22.93 -11.02
N ALA A 100 -56.47 -23.65 -12.12
CA ALA A 100 -57.82 -23.87 -12.65
C ALA A 100 -58.58 -25.03 -11.97
N GLN A 101 -57.89 -26.14 -11.68
CA GLN A 101 -58.46 -27.35 -11.08
C GLN A 101 -57.46 -28.01 -10.10
N PRO A 102 -57.33 -27.48 -8.87
CA PRO A 102 -56.34 -27.96 -7.89
C PRO A 102 -56.41 -29.47 -7.66
N GLN A 103 -57.64 -30.01 -7.54
CA GLN A 103 -57.90 -31.43 -7.29
C GLN A 103 -57.40 -32.37 -8.41
N ILE A 104 -57.20 -31.87 -9.63
CA ILE A 104 -56.67 -32.67 -10.74
C ILE A 104 -55.14 -32.55 -10.81
N ALA A 105 -54.57 -31.37 -10.52
CA ALA A 105 -53.13 -31.21 -10.39
C ALA A 105 -52.57 -31.99 -9.19
N GLU A 106 -53.26 -31.98 -8.04
CA GLU A 106 -52.95 -32.79 -6.86
C GLU A 106 -53.06 -34.31 -7.12
N ALA A 107 -53.81 -34.74 -8.13
CA ALA A 107 -53.96 -36.14 -8.53
C ALA A 107 -52.94 -36.61 -9.59
N LEU A 108 -52.07 -35.74 -10.11
CA LEU A 108 -51.11 -36.11 -11.15
C LEU A 108 -49.94 -36.93 -10.60
N PRO A 109 -49.62 -38.10 -11.22
CA PRO A 109 -48.51 -38.94 -10.78
C PRO A 109 -47.17 -38.19 -10.81
N GLY A 110 -46.49 -38.15 -9.67
CA GLY A 110 -45.13 -37.60 -9.53
C GLY A 110 -45.04 -36.12 -9.13
N VAL A 111 -46.09 -35.30 -9.32
CA VAL A 111 -46.04 -33.86 -9.03
C VAL A 111 -47.15 -33.34 -8.10
N GLY A 112 -48.26 -34.06 -7.94
CA GLY A 112 -49.43 -33.55 -7.19
C GLY A 112 -49.19 -33.17 -5.73
N GLY A 113 -48.24 -33.83 -5.05
CA GLY A 113 -47.91 -33.52 -3.65
C GLY A 113 -47.24 -32.15 -3.44
N VAL A 114 -46.64 -31.56 -4.49
CA VAL A 114 -45.99 -30.23 -4.39
C VAL A 114 -47.03 -29.12 -4.30
N PHE A 115 -48.11 -29.23 -5.08
CA PHE A 115 -49.20 -28.24 -5.09
C PHE A 115 -49.98 -28.21 -3.78
N GLN A 116 -50.10 -29.36 -3.11
CA GLN A 116 -50.81 -29.47 -1.84
C GLN A 116 -50.08 -28.73 -0.69
N ALA A 117 -48.76 -28.52 -0.80
CA ALA A 117 -47.95 -27.80 0.19
C ALA A 117 -47.96 -26.26 0.02
N LEU A 118 -48.28 -25.76 -1.17
CA LEU A 118 -48.25 -24.31 -1.50
C LEU A 118 -49.44 -23.50 -0.97
N ASN A 119 -50.49 -24.17 -0.46
CA ASN A 119 -51.80 -23.57 -0.19
C ASN A 119 -52.08 -23.24 1.31
N GLN A 120 -51.07 -22.93 2.14
CA GLN A 120 -51.27 -22.58 3.57
C GLN A 120 -50.54 -21.29 4.02
N PRO A 121 -51.12 -20.44 4.92
CA PRO A 121 -50.63 -19.07 5.19
C PRO A 121 -49.72 -18.89 6.44
N ARG A 122 -49.21 -17.65 6.58
CA ARG A 122 -48.04 -17.15 7.35
C ARG A 122 -48.44 -16.16 8.48
N GLU A 123 -47.55 -15.84 9.44
CA GLU A 123 -47.51 -14.52 10.14
C GLU A 123 -46.18 -14.25 10.91
N GLU A 124 -45.89 -12.96 11.21
CA GLU A 124 -44.65 -12.37 11.82
C GLU A 124 -45.00 -11.39 12.98
N PRO A 125 -44.05 -10.90 13.83
CA PRO A 125 -43.53 -9.50 13.66
C PRO A 125 -42.12 -9.15 14.26
N SER A 126 -41.60 -7.93 14.01
CA SER A 126 -40.31 -7.33 14.48
C SER A 126 -40.44 -6.32 15.66
N PRO A 127 -39.32 -5.88 16.30
CA PRO A 127 -38.52 -4.67 15.92
C PRO A 127 -36.97 -4.90 16.06
N GLY A 128 -36.00 -3.96 16.02
CA GLY A 128 -35.88 -2.50 15.71
C GLY A 128 -34.54 -1.90 16.24
N PRO A 129 -33.86 -0.91 15.59
CA PRO A 129 -32.42 -0.60 15.85
C PRO A 129 -32.06 0.73 16.57
N GLN A 130 -30.80 0.84 17.04
CA GLN A 130 -30.08 2.07 17.47
C GLN A 130 -28.79 2.25 16.66
N ALA A 131 -28.26 3.48 16.58
CA ALA A 131 -27.06 3.85 15.81
C ALA A 131 -25.95 4.49 16.67
N THR A 132 -24.72 4.53 16.14
CA THR A 132 -23.48 5.06 16.74
C THR A 132 -22.84 6.05 15.72
N PRO A 133 -22.08 7.09 16.12
CA PRO A 133 -21.92 8.31 15.32
C PRO A 133 -20.62 8.44 14.50
N THR A 134 -20.65 9.41 13.58
CA THR A 134 -19.59 9.91 12.68
C THR A 134 -18.34 10.46 13.41
N PRO A 135 -17.13 10.41 12.81
CA PRO A 135 -15.94 11.06 13.36
C PRO A 135 -16.03 12.59 13.25
N ASP A 136 -15.60 13.31 14.28
CA ASP A 136 -15.43 14.76 14.28
C ASP A 136 -14.03 15.06 14.81
N GLY A 137 -13.29 15.96 14.17
CA GLY A 137 -11.89 16.24 14.50
C GLY A 137 -11.76 17.03 15.81
N GLY A 138 -11.64 16.33 16.95
CA GLY A 138 -11.41 16.97 18.24
C GLY A 138 -11.22 15.99 19.40
N GLU A 139 -10.08 16.15 20.11
CA GLU A 139 -9.72 15.61 21.43
C GLU A 139 -10.41 14.28 21.85
N SER A 140 -9.71 13.18 21.59
CA SER A 140 -10.13 11.81 21.93
C SER A 140 -10.57 11.68 23.40
N GLN A 141 -11.81 11.20 23.62
CA GLN A 141 -12.27 10.78 24.94
C GLN A 141 -11.75 9.39 25.28
N VAL A 142 -10.44 9.29 25.47
CA VAL A 142 -9.86 8.17 26.22
C VAL A 142 -10.36 8.27 27.67
N THR A 143 -10.81 7.15 28.23
CA THR A 143 -11.17 7.05 29.65
C THR A 143 -10.01 7.56 30.51
N GLU A 144 -10.27 8.49 31.44
CA GLU A 144 -9.23 9.14 32.27
C GLU A 144 -8.28 8.10 32.90
N GLY A 145 -7.07 7.96 32.34
CA GLY A 145 -6.02 7.05 32.85
C GLY A 145 -5.10 6.35 31.85
N GLN A 146 -5.31 6.44 30.52
CA GLN A 146 -4.61 5.56 29.56
C GLN A 146 -4.08 6.23 28.25
N ALA A 147 -3.89 7.55 28.22
CA ALA A 147 -3.74 8.31 26.97
C ALA A 147 -2.36 8.92 26.66
N ASP A 148 -1.34 8.75 27.51
CA ASP A 148 -0.06 9.52 27.43
C ASP A 148 1.20 8.63 27.31
N GLY A 149 1.07 7.32 27.06
CA GLY A 149 2.19 6.37 26.96
C GLY A 149 2.24 5.64 25.62
N ASP A 150 3.45 5.33 25.15
CA ASP A 150 3.66 4.54 23.94
C ASP A 150 3.15 3.07 24.11
N ALA A 151 2.78 2.43 23.00
CA ALA A 151 2.22 1.08 23.02
C ALA A 151 3.22 0.02 23.53
N LEU A 152 4.51 0.15 23.22
CA LEU A 152 5.52 -0.78 23.71
C LEU A 152 5.75 -0.62 25.22
N ASP A 153 5.54 0.56 25.79
CA ASP A 153 5.53 0.75 27.25
C ASP A 153 4.35 -0.01 27.89
N VAL A 154 3.14 0.11 27.34
CA VAL A 154 1.95 -0.56 27.89
C VAL A 154 2.04 -2.08 27.73
N TRP A 155 2.63 -2.58 26.63
CA TRP A 155 2.98 -4.00 26.49
C TRP A 155 4.09 -4.43 27.45
N GLY A 156 5.11 -3.60 27.65
CA GLY A 156 6.20 -3.84 28.59
C GLY A 156 5.73 -3.95 30.03
N GLU A 157 4.82 -3.08 30.48
CA GLU A 157 4.16 -3.19 31.79
C GLU A 157 3.29 -4.45 31.91
N LYS A 158 2.67 -4.90 30.81
CA LYS A 158 1.82 -6.10 30.80
C LYS A 158 2.61 -7.41 30.78
N ILE A 159 3.74 -7.44 30.08
CA ILE A 159 4.58 -8.64 29.87
C ILE A 159 5.65 -8.77 30.97
N ALA A 160 6.24 -7.65 31.39
CA ALA A 160 7.36 -7.60 32.35
C ALA A 160 7.14 -6.61 33.52
N PRO A 161 5.98 -6.66 34.23
CA PRO A 161 5.66 -5.72 35.32
C PRO A 161 6.65 -5.74 36.49
N ASP A 162 7.28 -6.90 36.74
CA ASP A 162 8.18 -7.14 37.86
C ASP A 162 9.67 -7.17 37.41
N PHE A 163 10.00 -6.65 36.22
CA PHE A 163 11.40 -6.59 35.77
C PHE A 163 12.24 -5.68 36.69
N ALA A 164 13.40 -6.18 37.12
CA ALA A 164 14.32 -5.45 37.98
C ALA A 164 15.40 -4.77 37.12
N PRO A 165 15.52 -3.43 37.12
CA PRO A 165 16.52 -2.72 36.34
C PRO A 165 17.94 -3.24 36.52
N VAL A 166 18.66 -3.41 35.40
CA VAL A 166 20.00 -4.01 35.36
C VAL A 166 21.06 -2.92 35.15
N GLU A 167 21.94 -2.75 36.14
CA GLU A 167 23.09 -1.83 36.08
C GLU A 167 24.21 -2.43 35.21
N VAL A 168 24.58 -1.72 34.14
CA VAL A 168 25.69 -2.05 33.24
C VAL A 168 26.73 -0.94 33.27
N LYS A 169 27.95 -1.26 33.72
CA LYS A 169 29.04 -0.28 33.82
C LYS A 169 29.85 -0.27 32.53
N GLY A 170 30.11 0.93 32.03
CA GLY A 170 30.99 1.16 30.89
C GLY A 170 32.02 2.24 31.19
N GLU A 171 32.66 2.72 30.14
CA GLU A 171 33.50 3.90 30.16
C GLU A 171 32.63 5.14 29.92
N GLY A 172 32.89 6.20 30.70
CA GLY A 172 32.16 7.48 30.61
C GLY A 172 30.79 7.55 31.28
N GLY A 173 30.18 6.43 31.69
CA GLY A 173 28.87 6.43 32.35
C GLY A 173 28.39 5.10 32.91
N THR A 174 27.12 5.07 33.32
CA THR A 174 26.38 3.86 33.71
C THR A 174 25.16 3.73 32.82
N LEU A 175 25.05 2.60 32.13
CA LEU A 175 23.88 2.22 31.34
C LEU A 175 22.97 1.37 32.22
N TRP A 176 21.68 1.65 32.19
CA TRP A 176 20.63 0.86 32.80
C TRP A 176 19.79 0.24 31.71
N VAL A 177 19.49 -1.05 31.84
CA VAL A 177 18.33 -1.66 31.18
C VAL A 177 17.20 -1.57 32.19
N ASP A 178 16.32 -0.59 32.05
CA ASP A 178 15.24 -0.36 33.02
C ASP A 178 14.08 -1.34 32.83
N ARG A 179 13.85 -1.80 31.60
CA ARG A 179 12.91 -2.86 31.26
C ARG A 179 13.47 -3.72 30.12
N ALA A 180 13.20 -5.03 30.18
CA ALA A 180 13.47 -5.95 29.08
C ALA A 180 12.33 -6.96 28.96
N TRP A 181 11.88 -7.22 27.74
CA TRP A 181 10.86 -8.22 27.43
C TRP A 181 10.94 -8.68 25.97
N SER A 182 10.37 -9.84 25.67
CA SER A 182 10.25 -10.34 24.29
C SER A 182 8.91 -11.00 24.07
N ASP A 183 8.35 -10.82 22.87
CA ASP A 183 7.22 -11.59 22.37
C ASP A 183 7.64 -12.82 21.53
N GLY A 184 8.95 -13.06 21.38
CA GLY A 184 9.51 -14.13 20.57
C GLY A 184 9.69 -13.81 19.09
N VAL A 185 9.11 -12.72 18.59
CA VAL A 185 9.43 -12.16 17.27
C VAL A 185 10.50 -11.07 17.41
N SER A 186 10.40 -10.25 18.46
CA SER A 186 11.39 -9.23 18.80
C SER A 186 11.71 -9.22 20.30
N LEU A 187 12.89 -8.70 20.62
CA LEU A 187 13.33 -8.39 21.97
C LEU A 187 13.39 -6.86 22.13
N VAL A 188 12.70 -6.35 23.14
CA VAL A 188 12.64 -4.93 23.50
C VAL A 188 13.50 -4.68 24.74
N LEU A 189 14.40 -3.71 24.66
CA LEU A 189 15.22 -3.25 25.79
C LEU A 189 15.06 -1.72 25.92
N ASP A 190 14.47 -1.28 27.03
CA ASP A 190 14.37 0.14 27.38
C ASP A 190 15.66 0.56 28.12
N LEU A 191 16.37 1.53 27.56
CA LEU A 191 17.74 1.90 27.94
C LEU A 191 17.81 3.31 28.52
N ARG A 192 18.60 3.49 29.59
CA ARG A 192 18.86 4.78 30.22
C ARG A 192 20.34 4.94 30.57
N LEU A 193 20.99 5.96 30.03
CA LEU A 193 22.42 6.20 30.13
C LEU A 193 22.68 7.46 30.98
N ASP A 194 23.23 7.25 32.18
CA ASP A 194 23.72 8.29 33.08
C ASP A 194 25.22 8.54 32.85
N LEU A 195 25.55 9.78 32.49
CA LEU A 195 26.90 10.26 32.23
C LEU A 195 27.47 11.14 33.37
N GLY A 196 26.72 11.32 34.45
CA GLY A 196 27.09 12.15 35.60
C GLY A 196 27.52 13.58 35.22
N ASP A 197 28.61 14.07 35.84
CA ASP A 197 29.18 15.40 35.58
C ASP A 197 29.57 15.62 34.10
N TYR A 198 29.89 14.55 33.36
CA TYR A 198 30.19 14.62 31.93
C TYR A 198 28.92 14.90 31.12
N GLY A 199 27.79 14.26 31.47
CA GLY A 199 26.49 14.49 30.85
C GLY A 199 26.02 15.95 30.93
N VAL A 200 26.18 16.59 32.10
CA VAL A 200 25.87 18.01 32.29
C VAL A 200 26.67 18.91 31.35
N SER A 201 27.92 18.54 31.08
CA SER A 201 28.81 19.28 30.16
C SER A 201 28.46 19.01 28.70
N LEU A 202 28.03 17.80 28.38
CA LEU A 202 27.62 17.36 27.04
C LEU A 202 26.28 18.00 26.63
N TYR A 203 25.26 17.96 27.51
CA TYR A 203 23.96 18.61 27.29
C TYR A 203 24.08 20.13 27.05
N GLN A 204 25.03 20.81 27.69
CA GLN A 204 25.29 22.23 27.45
C GLN A 204 25.93 22.53 26.09
N GLN A 205 26.57 21.54 25.46
CA GLN A 205 27.20 21.66 24.14
C GLN A 205 26.27 21.16 23.02
N ALA A 206 25.54 20.08 23.28
CA ALA A 206 24.63 19.41 22.37
C ALA A 206 23.34 19.01 23.13
N PRO A 207 22.37 19.94 23.31
CA PRO A 207 21.10 19.66 23.99
C PRO A 207 20.13 18.85 23.12
N GLU A 208 20.38 18.78 21.82
CA GLU A 208 19.66 18.02 20.78
C GLU A 208 20.45 16.77 20.37
N LEU A 209 21.36 16.29 21.24
CA LEU A 209 22.18 15.10 20.96
C LEU A 209 21.33 13.83 20.97
N GLU A 210 21.46 13.05 19.91
CA GLU A 210 20.90 11.71 19.76
C GLU A 210 22.04 10.71 19.53
N LEU A 211 22.13 9.68 20.37
CA LEU A 211 23.17 8.65 20.29
C LEU A 211 22.60 7.29 19.86
N VAL A 212 23.23 6.69 18.86
CA VAL A 212 23.01 5.28 18.48
C VAL A 212 24.31 4.48 18.65
N PRO A 213 24.29 3.28 19.25
CA PRO A 213 25.46 2.41 19.29
C PRO A 213 25.95 1.96 17.91
N ALA A 214 27.16 2.40 17.57
CA ALA A 214 27.86 2.02 16.34
C ALA A 214 28.41 0.58 16.39
N LEU A 215 28.74 0.07 17.59
CA LEU A 215 28.99 -1.35 17.83
C LEU A 215 28.11 -1.85 18.97
N CYS A 216 27.09 -2.62 18.62
CA CYS A 216 26.24 -3.33 19.57
C CYS A 216 26.15 -4.82 19.21
N GLN A 217 26.16 -5.66 20.24
CA GLN A 217 25.89 -7.08 20.14
C GLN A 217 24.94 -7.49 21.25
N VAL A 218 23.80 -8.07 20.87
CA VAL A 218 22.89 -8.74 21.78
C VAL A 218 23.02 -10.24 21.59
N THR A 219 22.97 -10.98 22.69
CA THR A 219 22.96 -12.44 22.69
C THR A 219 21.76 -12.97 23.46
N VAL A 220 21.13 -14.02 22.94
CA VAL A 220 20.03 -14.76 23.58
C VAL A 220 20.53 -16.19 23.84
N ASN A 221 20.56 -16.61 25.11
CA ASN A 221 21.17 -17.87 25.56
C ASN A 221 22.63 -18.09 25.10
N GLY A 222 23.34 -17.02 24.71
CA GLY A 222 24.70 -17.07 24.17
C GLY A 222 24.79 -17.20 22.64
N GLU A 223 23.67 -17.28 21.95
CA GLU A 223 23.58 -17.18 20.48
C GLU A 223 23.35 -15.73 20.06
N VAL A 224 23.82 -15.35 18.87
CA VAL A 224 23.65 -14.01 18.30
C VAL A 224 22.59 -14.12 17.20
N PRO A 225 21.50 -13.34 17.23
CA PRO A 225 20.58 -13.25 16.10
C PRO A 225 21.33 -12.83 14.83
N GLU A 226 21.11 -13.50 13.70
CA GLU A 226 21.57 -12.99 12.40
C GLU A 226 20.67 -11.82 11.99
N GLY A 227 21.24 -10.62 11.98
CA GLY A 227 20.55 -9.36 11.72
C GLY A 227 21.36 -8.21 12.30
N ALA A 228 21.17 -6.99 11.81
CA ALA A 228 21.59 -5.83 12.57
C ALA A 228 20.63 -5.68 13.76
N ALA A 229 21.14 -5.36 14.95
CA ALA A 229 20.28 -4.93 16.03
C ALA A 229 19.60 -3.61 15.60
N GLY A 230 18.29 -3.62 15.44
CA GLY A 230 17.52 -2.46 14.99
C GLY A 230 17.46 -1.42 16.11
N TRP A 231 18.03 -0.25 15.88
CA TRP A 231 17.77 0.88 16.76
C TRP A 231 16.32 1.30 16.54
N GLY A 232 15.48 1.04 17.54
CA GLY A 232 14.07 1.42 17.51
C GLY A 232 13.91 2.91 17.79
N GLU A 233 14.59 3.37 18.83
CA GLU A 233 14.68 4.79 19.21
C GLU A 233 16.11 5.12 19.68
N SER A 234 16.66 6.20 19.15
CA SER A 234 17.97 6.73 19.51
C SER A 234 17.96 7.27 20.96
N LEU A 235 19.11 7.20 21.64
CA LEU A 235 19.22 7.72 23.01
C LEU A 235 19.21 9.26 23.00
N ALA A 236 18.10 9.85 23.43
CA ALA A 236 17.88 11.30 23.48
C ALA A 236 17.77 11.81 24.93
N TRP A 237 17.97 13.12 25.15
CA TRP A 237 17.95 13.69 26.51
C TRP A 237 16.57 13.71 27.14
N SER A 238 16.41 12.96 28.24
CA SER A 238 15.26 13.04 29.13
C SER A 238 15.22 14.38 29.89
N ARG A 239 14.03 14.72 30.42
CA ARG A 239 13.85 15.91 31.28
C ARG A 239 14.65 15.88 32.59
N GLU A 240 15.17 14.71 32.98
CA GLU A 240 15.96 14.54 34.20
C GLU A 240 17.47 14.67 33.95
N GLY A 241 17.90 14.81 32.69
CA GLY A 241 19.30 15.01 32.30
C GLY A 241 20.08 13.72 32.05
N GLU A 242 19.39 12.59 31.96
CA GLU A 242 19.92 11.30 31.50
C GLU A 242 19.50 11.05 30.04
N LEU A 243 20.25 10.25 29.29
CA LEU A 243 19.87 9.87 27.92
C LEU A 243 18.98 8.61 27.95
N THR A 244 17.84 8.61 27.26
CA THR A 244 16.86 7.51 27.23
C THR A 244 16.47 7.14 25.81
N GLY A 245 16.21 5.86 25.55
CA GLY A 245 15.87 5.33 24.22
C GLY A 245 15.68 3.82 24.23
N ARG A 246 15.43 3.20 23.07
CA ARG A 246 14.94 1.82 22.98
C ARG A 246 15.63 1.01 21.89
N LEU A 247 16.09 -0.18 22.27
CA LEU A 247 16.68 -1.15 21.34
C LEU A 247 15.65 -2.24 21.00
N LEU A 248 15.44 -2.48 19.70
CA LEU A 248 14.52 -3.50 19.17
C LEU A 248 15.33 -4.53 18.36
N VAL A 249 15.47 -5.74 18.89
CA VAL A 249 16.23 -6.80 18.21
C VAL A 249 15.27 -7.79 17.55
N ASP A 250 15.30 -7.87 16.22
CA ASP A 250 14.65 -8.94 15.46
C ASP A 250 15.25 -10.31 15.83
N LEU A 251 14.38 -11.27 16.10
CA LEU A 251 14.72 -12.62 16.53
C LEU A 251 14.45 -13.68 15.46
N GLY A 252 13.91 -13.31 14.29
CA GLY A 252 13.45 -14.24 13.25
C GLY A 252 14.52 -15.15 12.64
N SER A 253 15.80 -14.90 12.93
CA SER A 253 16.95 -15.73 12.56
C SER A 253 17.36 -16.76 13.63
N LEU A 254 16.83 -16.67 14.85
CA LEU A 254 17.00 -17.70 15.88
C LEU A 254 16.09 -18.90 15.57
N GLY A 255 16.58 -20.12 15.77
CA GLY A 255 15.79 -21.33 15.52
C GLY A 255 14.65 -21.52 16.53
N GLU A 256 13.62 -22.29 16.17
CA GLU A 256 12.42 -22.54 16.99
C GLU A 256 12.71 -23.03 18.43
N ASP A 257 13.81 -23.77 18.64
CA ASP A 257 14.25 -24.20 19.98
C ASP A 257 14.72 -23.03 20.88
N ALA A 258 15.18 -21.92 20.29
CA ALA A 258 15.62 -20.74 21.01
C ALA A 258 14.46 -19.82 21.41
N THR A 259 13.37 -19.76 20.63
CA THR A 259 12.25 -18.82 20.85
C THR A 259 11.16 -19.32 21.81
N ALA A 260 11.05 -20.62 22.11
CA ALA A 260 9.93 -21.12 22.92
C ALA A 260 9.73 -20.43 24.30
N SER A 261 8.53 -19.90 24.56
CA SER A 261 8.12 -19.11 25.73
C SER A 261 8.69 -19.55 27.09
N GLY A 262 9.05 -18.57 27.94
CA GLY A 262 9.64 -18.78 29.27
C GLY A 262 10.52 -17.62 29.75
N GLU A 263 11.56 -17.91 30.53
CA GLU A 263 12.65 -16.96 30.77
C GLU A 263 13.81 -17.25 29.80
N ARG A 264 14.47 -16.20 29.31
CA ARG A 264 15.67 -16.29 28.47
C ARG A 264 16.82 -15.48 29.04
N GLN A 265 18.03 -15.95 28.78
CA GLN A 265 19.26 -15.35 29.29
C GLN A 265 19.84 -14.41 28.22
N VAL A 266 19.57 -13.11 28.36
CA VAL A 266 19.99 -12.08 27.40
C VAL A 266 21.26 -11.40 27.90
N SER A 267 22.21 -11.10 27.01
CA SER A 267 23.36 -10.25 27.35
C SER A 267 23.56 -9.17 26.30
N LEU A 268 23.82 -7.94 26.74
CA LEU A 268 24.01 -6.74 25.94
C LEU A 268 25.48 -6.30 26.01
N ALA A 269 26.07 -6.02 24.86
CA ALA A 269 27.40 -5.45 24.73
C ALA A 269 27.36 -4.23 23.78
N ILE A 270 27.64 -3.03 24.28
CA ILE A 270 27.77 -1.80 23.50
C ILE A 270 29.22 -1.33 23.59
N GLY A 271 29.94 -1.40 22.47
CA GLY A 271 31.34 -1.03 22.36
C GLY A 271 31.55 0.48 22.24
N GLU A 272 30.78 1.14 21.38
CA GLU A 272 30.91 2.56 21.03
C GLU A 272 29.58 3.15 20.54
N PHE A 273 29.44 4.47 20.65
CA PHE A 273 28.30 5.26 20.16
C PHE A 273 28.71 6.18 19.02
N SER A 274 27.77 6.44 18.11
CA SER A 274 27.82 7.52 17.13
C SER A 274 26.73 8.55 17.42
N ASP A 275 27.02 9.81 17.09
CA ASP A 275 26.08 10.91 17.07
C ASP A 275 25.30 10.90 15.75
N GLU A 276 24.00 10.71 15.83
CA GLU A 276 23.08 10.72 14.69
C GLU A 276 22.59 12.13 14.34
N SER A 277 22.43 12.97 15.38
CA SER A 277 22.03 14.38 15.24
C SER A 277 23.06 15.26 14.51
N GLY A 278 24.31 14.82 14.42
CA GLY A 278 25.42 15.57 13.82
C GLY A 278 25.77 16.85 14.58
N THR A 279 25.40 16.94 15.86
CA THR A 279 25.64 18.10 16.73
C THR A 279 27.07 18.18 17.24
N LEU A 280 27.81 17.06 17.25
CA LEU A 280 29.20 16.97 17.68
C LEU A 280 30.19 17.00 16.49
N PRO A 281 31.46 17.41 16.71
CA PRO A 281 32.45 17.40 15.65
C PRO A 281 32.81 15.99 15.19
N ALA A 282 32.93 15.81 13.87
CA ALA A 282 33.25 14.53 13.23
C ALA A 282 34.65 13.96 13.54
N ASP A 283 35.46 14.61 14.38
CA ASP A 283 36.74 14.07 14.89
C ASP A 283 36.56 13.11 16.08
N GLY A 284 35.35 13.02 16.66
CA GLY A 284 34.95 11.96 17.58
C GLY A 284 35.59 12.04 18.98
N GLU A 285 36.39 13.06 19.30
CA GLU A 285 37.04 13.17 20.62
C GLU A 285 36.02 13.21 21.77
N ALA A 286 34.83 13.78 21.54
CA ALA A 286 33.75 13.81 22.52
C ALA A 286 33.26 12.39 22.87
N LEU A 287 32.87 11.59 21.86
CA LEU A 287 32.32 10.26 22.06
C LEU A 287 33.40 9.21 22.41
N SER A 288 34.68 9.49 22.19
CA SER A 288 35.80 8.58 22.50
C SER A 288 35.90 8.10 23.96
N GLN A 289 35.15 8.72 24.88
CA GLN A 289 35.07 8.35 26.30
C GLN A 289 33.79 7.56 26.65
N LEU A 290 32.88 7.35 25.70
CA LEU A 290 31.58 6.70 25.88
C LEU A 290 31.56 5.33 25.20
N GLY A 291 31.35 4.26 25.97
CA GLY A 291 31.22 2.92 25.41
C GLY A 291 31.63 1.83 26.39
N ASN A 292 32.02 0.67 25.86
CA ASN A 292 32.47 -0.49 26.62
C ASN A 292 31.49 -0.94 27.74
N PHE A 293 30.19 -0.87 27.46
CA PHE A 293 29.13 -1.37 28.34
C PHE A 293 28.91 -2.86 28.07
N TYR A 294 29.22 -3.72 29.05
CA TYR A 294 29.04 -5.17 28.93
C TYR A 294 28.19 -5.69 30.08
N SER A 295 26.96 -6.12 29.80
CA SER A 295 26.08 -6.68 30.81
C SER A 295 26.53 -8.08 31.24
N GLN A 296 26.19 -8.47 32.47
CA GLN A 296 26.04 -9.90 32.76
C GLN A 296 24.72 -10.39 32.13
N SER A 297 24.56 -11.70 32.02
CA SER A 297 23.32 -12.25 31.48
C SER A 297 22.15 -11.96 32.42
N MET A 298 21.06 -11.43 31.87
CA MET A 298 19.84 -11.06 32.57
C MET A 298 18.69 -11.95 32.14
N ALA A 299 17.80 -12.28 33.09
CA ALA A 299 16.59 -13.04 32.79
C ALA A 299 15.54 -12.09 32.18
N VAL A 300 15.11 -12.40 30.96
CA VAL A 300 14.10 -11.63 30.21
C VAL A 300 12.82 -12.47 30.08
N PRO A 301 11.64 -11.92 30.44
CA PRO A 301 10.34 -12.54 30.18
C PRO A 301 10.09 -12.68 28.68
N TRP A 302 9.62 -13.86 28.28
CA TRP A 302 9.42 -14.23 26.87
C TRP A 302 8.04 -14.85 26.68
N VAL A 303 7.16 -14.15 25.95
CA VAL A 303 5.72 -14.44 25.90
C VAL A 303 5.19 -14.42 24.47
N GLU A 304 5.07 -15.60 23.87
CA GLU A 304 4.46 -15.79 22.54
C GLU A 304 2.93 -15.95 22.60
N ASP A 305 2.33 -15.98 23.81
CA ASP A 305 0.88 -16.23 24.04
C ASP A 305 -0.05 -15.20 23.36
N TYR A 306 0.47 -14.03 22.96
CA TYR A 306 -0.26 -12.99 22.24
C TYR A 306 -0.07 -13.07 20.71
N ASN A 307 0.88 -13.89 20.25
CA ASN A 307 1.22 -13.94 18.84
C ASN A 307 0.17 -14.74 18.07
N LEU A 308 -0.20 -14.22 16.92
CA LEU A 308 -1.17 -14.81 16.03
C LEU A 308 -0.64 -14.74 14.61
N SER A 309 -0.67 -15.85 13.88
CA SER A 309 -0.50 -15.84 12.44
C SER A 309 -1.63 -16.65 11.80
N PHE A 310 -2.27 -16.08 10.78
CA PHE A 310 -3.31 -16.74 10.02
C PHE A 310 -3.26 -16.38 8.53
N GLN A 311 -3.60 -17.37 7.70
CA GLN A 311 -3.78 -17.18 6.27
C GLN A 311 -5.26 -16.96 5.96
N THR A 312 -5.53 -16.19 4.91
CA THR A 312 -6.87 -15.84 4.46
C THR A 312 -6.92 -15.77 2.93
N GLU A 313 -8.14 -15.78 2.39
CA GLU A 313 -8.44 -15.68 0.95
C GLU A 313 -9.49 -14.57 0.71
N VAL A 314 -9.53 -13.56 1.59
CA VAL A 314 -10.45 -12.42 1.47
C VAL A 314 -9.89 -11.45 0.45
N ALA A 315 -10.68 -11.18 -0.59
CA ALA A 315 -10.31 -10.28 -1.67
C ALA A 315 -11.36 -9.18 -1.88
N ASP A 316 -10.90 -7.95 -1.99
CA ASP A 316 -11.68 -6.79 -2.41
C ASP A 316 -11.02 -6.15 -3.64
N ASN A 317 -11.83 -5.83 -4.65
CA ASN A 317 -11.40 -5.06 -5.83
C ASN A 317 -10.19 -5.63 -6.59
N GLY A 318 -9.97 -6.95 -6.50
CA GLY A 318 -8.81 -7.63 -7.08
C GLY A 318 -7.57 -7.69 -6.20
N ALA A 319 -7.53 -6.95 -5.09
CA ALA A 319 -6.53 -7.10 -4.03
C ALA A 319 -6.94 -8.21 -3.06
N SER A 320 -6.03 -9.10 -2.72
CA SER A 320 -6.27 -10.22 -1.81
C SER A 320 -5.39 -10.12 -0.58
N LEU A 321 -5.98 -10.15 0.61
CA LEU A 321 -5.23 -10.36 1.84
C LEU A 321 -4.88 -11.85 1.94
N LEU A 322 -3.59 -12.18 1.99
CA LEU A 322 -3.08 -13.54 1.97
C LEU A 322 -2.72 -14.05 3.37
N GLU A 323 -2.01 -13.23 4.14
CA GLU A 323 -1.48 -13.60 5.46
C GLU A 323 -1.48 -12.38 6.38
N VAL A 324 -1.78 -12.62 7.65
CA VAL A 324 -1.66 -11.64 8.72
C VAL A 324 -0.89 -12.29 9.86
N SER A 325 0.14 -11.59 10.34
CA SER A 325 0.94 -11.99 11.49
C SER A 325 1.00 -10.85 12.48
N PHE A 326 0.62 -11.09 13.73
CA PHE A 326 0.58 -10.13 14.81
C PHE A 326 1.42 -10.62 15.99
N ALA A 327 2.20 -9.70 16.55
CA ALA A 327 2.86 -9.82 17.84
C ALA A 327 2.78 -8.46 18.58
N PRO A 328 2.91 -8.41 19.92
CA PRO A 328 2.99 -7.18 20.70
C PRO A 328 3.89 -6.07 20.12
N THR A 329 5.00 -6.40 19.45
CA THR A 329 5.87 -5.40 18.81
C THR A 329 5.42 -4.93 17.43
N GLY A 330 4.54 -5.65 16.73
CA GLY A 330 4.10 -5.27 15.38
C GLY A 330 3.02 -6.14 14.75
N LEU A 331 2.30 -5.53 13.81
CA LEU A 331 1.33 -6.16 12.93
C LEU A 331 1.88 -6.17 11.50
N GLU A 332 1.87 -7.33 10.86
CA GLU A 332 2.27 -7.53 9.47
C GLU A 332 1.11 -8.07 8.65
N ALA A 333 0.95 -7.56 7.43
CA ALA A 333 0.02 -8.08 6.44
C ALA A 333 0.72 -8.31 5.09
N VAL A 334 0.41 -9.45 4.47
CA VAL A 334 0.85 -9.80 3.12
C VAL A 334 -0.36 -9.76 2.19
N LEU A 335 -0.25 -8.96 1.15
CA LEU A 335 -1.32 -8.68 0.19
C LEU A 335 -0.85 -9.05 -1.23
N GLU A 336 -1.70 -9.73 -2.00
CA GLU A 336 -1.55 -9.85 -3.46
C GLU A 336 -2.31 -8.68 -4.10
N MET A 337 -1.58 -7.83 -4.82
CA MET A 337 -2.13 -6.62 -5.43
C MET A 337 -2.36 -6.83 -6.93
N PRO A 338 -3.50 -6.37 -7.48
CA PRO A 338 -3.74 -6.39 -8.91
C PRO A 338 -2.78 -5.40 -9.59
N PHE A 339 -2.28 -5.77 -10.76
CA PHE A 339 -1.36 -4.92 -11.52
C PHE A 339 -2.12 -3.80 -12.23
N LEU A 340 -2.01 -2.57 -11.75
CA LEU A 340 -2.62 -1.40 -12.41
C LEU A 340 -1.70 -0.76 -13.47
N GLY A 341 -0.41 -1.11 -13.49
CA GLY A 341 0.61 -0.61 -14.42
C GLY A 341 1.95 -0.30 -13.73
N LYS A 342 2.86 0.38 -14.43
CA LYS A 342 4.04 1.05 -13.83
C LYS A 342 4.11 2.51 -14.27
N THR A 343 4.70 3.39 -13.44
CA THR A 343 4.75 4.84 -13.68
C THR A 343 5.40 5.22 -15.02
N SER A 344 6.35 4.42 -15.52
CA SER A 344 6.95 4.60 -16.85
C SER A 344 5.98 4.39 -18.00
N TYR A 345 4.90 3.62 -17.83
CA TYR A 345 3.95 3.29 -18.91
C TYR A 345 3.22 4.54 -19.42
N TYR A 346 3.10 5.54 -18.55
CA TYR A 346 2.53 6.85 -18.86
C TYR A 346 3.50 7.76 -19.62
N LEU A 347 4.72 7.32 -19.97
CA LEU A 347 5.78 8.15 -20.53
C LEU A 347 6.09 9.40 -19.67
N GLN A 348 5.88 9.34 -18.36
CA GLN A 348 6.16 10.43 -17.41
C GLN A 348 7.33 10.05 -16.48
N PRO A 349 8.59 10.09 -16.97
CA PRO A 349 9.73 9.70 -16.18
C PRO A 349 9.98 10.71 -15.06
N GLY A 350 10.23 10.23 -13.83
CA GLY A 350 10.58 11.09 -12.69
C GLY A 350 11.99 11.69 -12.77
N THR A 351 12.83 11.20 -13.69
CA THR A 351 14.22 11.63 -13.88
C THR A 351 14.58 11.72 -15.36
N SER A 352 15.70 12.38 -15.68
CA SER A 352 16.27 12.47 -17.03
C SER A 352 16.49 11.09 -17.67
N LEU A 353 15.85 10.85 -18.82
CA LEU A 353 16.00 9.62 -19.59
C LEU A 353 17.37 9.50 -20.24
N ARG A 354 18.07 10.63 -20.43
CA ARG A 354 19.49 10.66 -20.78
C ARG A 354 20.35 9.94 -19.74
N ALA A 355 20.10 10.15 -18.45
CA ALA A 355 20.78 9.45 -17.37
C ALA A 355 20.39 7.96 -17.29
N ALA A 356 19.10 7.66 -17.47
CA ALA A 356 18.57 6.28 -17.47
C ALA A 356 18.84 5.48 -18.78
N ARG A 357 19.62 6.03 -19.73
CA ARG A 357 19.96 5.39 -21.01
C ARG A 357 18.73 4.96 -21.84
N GLY A 358 17.64 5.72 -21.76
CA GLY A 358 16.43 5.53 -22.59
C GLY A 358 15.47 4.44 -22.11
N ALA A 359 15.71 3.81 -20.96
CA ALA A 359 14.77 2.93 -20.28
C ALA A 359 14.63 3.37 -18.82
N ASP A 360 13.43 3.78 -18.41
CA ASP A 360 13.15 4.05 -17.00
C ASP A 360 13.09 2.73 -16.22
N THR A 361 14.24 2.35 -15.65
CA THR A 361 14.36 1.15 -14.80
C THR A 361 13.95 1.42 -13.35
N GLY A 362 13.59 2.66 -13.00
CA GLY A 362 13.11 3.06 -11.68
C GLY A 362 11.58 3.10 -11.57
N ALA A 363 10.88 2.60 -12.58
CA ALA A 363 9.43 2.63 -12.68
C ALA A 363 8.75 1.82 -11.57
N ALA A 364 8.30 2.51 -10.52
CA ALA A 364 7.41 1.94 -9.51
C ALA A 364 6.12 1.40 -10.14
N GLU A 365 5.58 0.33 -9.56
CA GLU A 365 4.21 -0.11 -9.78
C GLU A 365 3.24 1.05 -9.51
N ILE A 366 2.23 1.21 -10.36
CA ILE A 366 1.13 2.14 -10.09
C ILE A 366 0.18 1.47 -9.12
N GLY A 367 -0.14 2.17 -8.03
CA GLY A 367 -1.19 1.80 -7.10
C GLY A 367 -0.72 1.72 -5.66
N TYR A 368 -1.66 2.02 -4.76
CA TYR A 368 -1.63 1.57 -3.36
C TYR A 368 -0.44 2.06 -2.52
N GLU A 369 0.00 3.30 -2.74
CA GLU A 369 0.99 3.99 -1.90
C GLU A 369 0.48 4.31 -0.48
N GLY A 370 -0.84 4.23 -0.24
CA GLY A 370 -1.45 4.47 1.06
C GLY A 370 -2.11 3.21 1.65
N VAL A 371 -1.34 2.26 2.18
CA VAL A 371 -1.92 1.21 3.05
C VAL A 371 -1.94 1.71 4.48
N VAL A 372 -3.13 1.98 5.01
CA VAL A 372 -3.32 2.54 6.34
C VAL A 372 -3.99 1.51 7.23
N ALA A 373 -3.36 1.21 8.36
CA ALA A 373 -3.97 0.43 9.43
C ALA A 373 -4.57 1.37 10.49
N THR A 374 -5.83 1.16 10.85
CA THR A 374 -6.55 1.88 11.91
C THR A 374 -7.20 0.90 12.88
N THR A 375 -7.37 1.28 14.14
CA THR A 375 -8.11 0.45 15.11
C THR A 375 -9.62 0.73 15.04
N GLU A 376 -10.46 -0.11 15.66
CA GLU A 376 -11.93 0.13 15.75
C GLU A 376 -12.29 1.49 16.41
N SER A 377 -11.34 2.15 17.09
CA SER A 377 -11.50 3.51 17.63
C SER A 377 -11.18 4.65 16.64
N GLY A 378 -10.75 4.33 15.41
CA GLY A 378 -10.32 5.29 14.40
C GLY A 378 -8.87 5.78 14.57
N ARG A 379 -8.12 5.26 15.54
CA ARG A 379 -6.71 5.59 15.75
C ARG A 379 -5.84 4.90 14.71
N ALA A 380 -5.09 5.66 13.91
CA ALA A 380 -4.12 5.12 12.97
C ALA A 380 -2.91 4.48 13.68
N LEU A 381 -2.41 3.39 13.11
CA LEU A 381 -1.14 2.77 13.49
C LEU A 381 0.01 3.44 12.73
N GLN A 382 1.18 3.46 13.35
CA GLN A 382 2.42 3.88 12.69
C GLN A 382 2.87 2.80 11.70
N VAL A 383 3.53 3.21 10.63
CA VAL A 383 4.13 2.30 9.65
C VAL A 383 5.55 1.95 10.10
N ALA A 384 5.87 0.66 10.11
CA ALA A 384 7.20 0.21 10.48
C ALA A 384 8.26 0.62 9.43
N PRO A 385 9.48 1.00 9.84
CA PRO A 385 10.55 1.33 8.91
C PRO A 385 10.83 0.19 7.91
N TYR A 386 11.08 0.54 6.65
CA TYR A 386 11.33 -0.42 5.55
C TYR A 386 10.21 -1.44 5.28
N SER A 387 9.02 -1.25 5.84
CA SER A 387 7.89 -2.19 5.71
C SER A 387 7.39 -2.38 4.28
N TRP A 388 7.52 -1.35 3.43
CA TRP A 388 7.09 -1.36 2.03
C TRP A 388 7.97 -2.24 1.14
N MET A 389 7.78 -3.55 1.22
CA MET A 389 8.45 -4.50 0.32
C MET A 389 7.49 -5.01 -0.75
N THR A 390 7.58 -4.40 -1.94
CA THR A 390 7.03 -4.96 -3.18
C THR A 390 7.92 -6.11 -3.67
N THR A 391 7.51 -7.34 -3.39
CA THR A 391 8.08 -8.53 -4.03
C THR A 391 7.45 -8.70 -5.41
N GLY A 392 8.08 -8.05 -6.41
CA GLY A 392 7.59 -7.99 -7.77
C GLY A 392 7.38 -9.37 -8.41
N GLY A 393 6.27 -9.51 -9.13
CA GLY A 393 6.00 -10.69 -9.95
C GLY A 393 7.10 -10.92 -10.99
N THR A 394 7.35 -12.18 -11.34
CA THR A 394 8.40 -12.55 -12.32
C THR A 394 8.11 -12.09 -13.75
N ASP A 395 6.87 -11.68 -14.02
CA ASP A 395 6.41 -11.11 -15.28
C ASP A 395 6.04 -9.64 -15.08
N ASN A 396 6.53 -8.73 -15.94
CA ASN A 396 6.34 -7.28 -15.85
C ASN A 396 4.88 -6.76 -15.90
N TYR A 397 3.89 -7.65 -15.99
CA TYR A 397 2.48 -7.35 -16.26
C TYR A 397 1.51 -8.20 -15.40
N GLY A 398 1.97 -8.75 -14.27
CA GLY A 398 1.20 -9.63 -13.40
C GLY A 398 1.01 -9.09 -11.98
N PRO A 399 0.04 -9.64 -11.21
CA PRO A 399 -0.13 -9.31 -9.79
C PRO A 399 1.18 -9.43 -9.00
N TYR A 400 1.33 -8.59 -7.97
CA TYR A 400 2.55 -8.50 -7.18
C TYR A 400 2.23 -8.63 -5.69
N ASN A 401 3.15 -9.24 -4.94
CA ASN A 401 2.99 -9.39 -3.50
C ASN A 401 3.61 -8.20 -2.79
N MET A 402 2.79 -7.51 -1.99
CA MET A 402 3.19 -6.43 -1.11
C MET A 402 3.13 -6.93 0.33
N LYS A 403 4.25 -6.80 1.04
CA LYS A 403 4.29 -6.90 2.49
C LYS A 403 4.19 -5.48 3.07
N CYS A 404 3.43 -5.31 4.14
CA CYS A 404 3.35 -4.07 4.90
C CYS A 404 3.33 -4.38 6.41
N GLY A 405 3.81 -3.45 7.22
CA GLY A 405 4.07 -3.65 8.63
C GLY A 405 3.78 -2.39 9.43
N PHE A 406 3.18 -2.56 10.60
CA PHE A 406 2.64 -1.50 11.45
C PHE A 406 3.02 -1.71 12.91
N THR A 407 3.18 -0.62 13.65
CA THR A 407 3.49 -0.60 15.09
C THR A 407 2.46 0.22 15.85
N GLY A 408 2.56 0.22 17.19
CA GLY A 408 1.71 1.07 18.02
C GLY A 408 0.31 0.52 18.29
N LEU A 409 0.11 -0.81 18.29
CA LEU A 409 -1.15 -1.45 18.73
C LEU A 409 -1.11 -1.71 20.25
N TYR A 410 -2.10 -1.25 20.99
CA TYR A 410 -2.18 -1.41 22.45
C TYR A 410 -2.84 -2.74 22.85
N PRO A 411 -2.56 -3.25 24.08
CA PRO A 411 -3.27 -4.39 24.63
C PRO A 411 -4.80 -4.27 24.61
N GLY A 412 -5.47 -5.17 23.88
CA GLY A 412 -6.93 -5.24 23.80
C GLY A 412 -7.55 -4.49 22.62
N GLU A 413 -6.75 -3.87 21.75
CA GLU A 413 -7.20 -3.42 20.43
C GLU A 413 -7.25 -4.63 19.46
N ASP A 414 -8.15 -5.56 19.74
CA ASP A 414 -8.24 -6.86 19.04
C ASP A 414 -8.79 -6.75 17.60
N LYS A 415 -9.03 -5.52 17.09
CA LYS A 415 -9.52 -5.25 15.74
C LYS A 415 -8.76 -4.13 15.06
N VAL A 416 -8.35 -4.40 13.83
CA VAL A 416 -7.64 -3.47 12.96
C VAL A 416 -8.28 -3.46 11.57
N ILE A 417 -8.51 -2.28 11.02
CA ILE A 417 -8.99 -2.05 9.66
C ILE A 417 -7.77 -1.68 8.81
N ILE A 418 -7.47 -2.49 7.80
CA ILE A 418 -6.47 -2.16 6.77
C ILE A 418 -7.23 -1.59 5.57
N THR A 419 -6.98 -0.33 5.24
CA THR A 419 -7.54 0.35 4.07
C THR A 419 -6.43 0.71 3.11
N LEU A 420 -6.63 0.40 1.83
CA LEU A 420 -5.70 0.68 0.75
C LEU A 420 -6.28 1.83 -0.06
N TYR A 421 -5.59 2.97 -0.08
CA TYR A 421 -5.94 4.13 -0.89
C TYR A 421 -5.24 4.09 -2.25
N ASP A 422 -5.83 4.72 -3.26
CA ASP A 422 -5.20 4.88 -4.56
C ASP A 422 -4.00 5.83 -4.54
N ALA A 423 -3.17 5.75 -5.57
CA ALA A 423 -1.93 6.52 -5.71
C ALA A 423 -2.08 7.67 -6.74
N SER A 424 -3.26 8.28 -6.84
CA SER A 424 -3.60 9.16 -7.96
C SER A 424 -2.91 10.54 -7.94
N ARG A 425 -2.51 11.09 -6.77
CA ARG A 425 -1.23 11.86 -6.53
C ARG A 425 -1.17 12.78 -5.28
N GLU A 426 0.04 13.32 -5.11
CA GLU A 426 0.46 14.56 -4.41
C GLU A 426 0.71 14.49 -2.91
N LYS A 427 0.13 13.55 -2.16
CA LYS A 427 0.41 13.44 -0.71
C LYS A 427 0.51 11.98 -0.23
N PRO A 428 1.63 11.55 0.38
CA PRO A 428 1.69 10.27 1.04
C PRO A 428 0.80 10.26 2.29
N CYS A 429 0.20 9.11 2.62
CA CYS A 429 -0.57 8.94 3.84
C CYS A 429 0.28 9.06 5.12
N TYR A 430 1.60 8.93 4.99
CA TYR A 430 2.57 8.90 6.08
C TYR A 430 3.71 9.91 5.83
N ASP A 431 4.34 10.42 6.89
CA ASP A 431 5.59 11.20 6.80
C ASP A 431 6.83 10.29 6.72
N GLU A 432 8.03 10.87 6.64
CA GLU A 432 9.29 10.11 6.53
C GLU A 432 9.56 9.27 7.79
N GLU A 433 9.01 9.71 8.93
CA GLU A 433 9.04 9.05 10.24
C GLU A 433 7.93 8.00 10.43
N GLY A 434 7.06 7.77 9.45
CA GLY A 434 6.02 6.73 9.49
C GLY A 434 4.77 7.08 10.29
N ASN A 435 4.54 8.35 10.62
CA ASN A 435 3.32 8.84 11.27
C ASN A 435 2.24 9.20 10.24
N PHE A 436 0.98 8.88 10.56
CA PHE A 436 -0.13 9.11 9.65
C PHE A 436 -0.46 10.61 9.51
N THR A 437 -0.34 11.15 8.29
CA THR A 437 -0.59 12.57 7.99
C THR A 437 -2.01 12.83 7.47
N GLY A 438 -2.83 11.79 7.31
CA GLY A 438 -4.23 11.87 6.90
C GLY A 438 -4.50 11.55 5.43
N ALA A 439 -5.59 10.81 5.19
CA ALA A 439 -6.21 10.59 3.89
C ALA A 439 -7.54 11.38 3.82
N ASP A 440 -7.67 12.31 2.89
CA ASP A 440 -8.88 13.13 2.70
C ASP A 440 -9.84 12.44 1.69
N PRO A 441 -11.12 12.19 2.03
CA PRO A 441 -12.11 11.62 1.09
C PRO A 441 -12.29 12.41 -0.21
N GLY A 442 -11.92 13.70 -0.25
CA GLY A 442 -11.93 14.52 -1.46
C GLY A 442 -10.66 14.40 -2.32
N LEU A 443 -9.65 13.66 -1.88
CA LEU A 443 -8.36 13.46 -2.57
C LEU A 443 -7.97 11.99 -2.79
N PHE A 444 -8.54 11.05 -2.01
CA PHE A 444 -8.23 9.63 -2.09
C PHE A 444 -9.49 8.79 -2.35
N GLN A 445 -9.34 7.76 -3.17
CA GLN A 445 -10.31 6.69 -3.36
C GLN A 445 -9.85 5.42 -2.62
N VAL A 446 -10.79 4.64 -2.11
CA VAL A 446 -10.48 3.35 -1.48
C VAL A 446 -10.43 2.26 -2.53
N ALA A 447 -9.26 1.66 -2.66
CA ALA A 447 -9.03 0.50 -3.49
C ALA A 447 -9.63 -0.78 -2.90
N ALA A 448 -9.30 -1.05 -1.65
CA ALA A 448 -9.69 -2.25 -0.93
C ALA A 448 -9.68 -1.96 0.57
N SER A 449 -10.56 -2.60 1.35
CA SER A 449 -10.49 -2.49 2.80
C SER A 449 -10.90 -3.79 3.50
N PHE A 450 -10.17 -4.13 4.57
CA PHE A 450 -10.28 -5.38 5.31
C PHE A 450 -10.39 -5.09 6.81
N ILE A 451 -11.34 -5.71 7.51
CA ILE A 451 -11.38 -5.77 8.97
C ILE A 451 -10.68 -7.06 9.42
N LEU A 452 -9.69 -6.92 10.28
CA LEU A 452 -9.01 -8.00 10.99
C LEU A 452 -9.62 -8.15 12.39
N ASP A 453 -9.88 -9.39 12.80
CA ASP A 453 -10.17 -9.77 14.18
C ASP A 453 -9.00 -10.61 14.69
N LEU A 454 -8.13 -9.96 15.45
CA LEU A 454 -6.89 -10.51 16.01
C LEU A 454 -7.15 -11.42 17.23
N ALA A 455 -8.36 -11.43 17.79
CA ALA A 455 -8.74 -12.39 18.83
C ALA A 455 -9.29 -13.69 18.22
N ALA A 456 -9.98 -13.60 17.07
CA ALA A 456 -10.56 -14.74 16.37
C ALA A 456 -9.60 -15.39 15.35
N GLY A 457 -8.60 -14.65 14.86
CA GLY A 457 -7.74 -15.12 13.77
C GLY A 457 -8.45 -15.12 12.42
N THR A 458 -9.21 -14.07 12.14
CA THR A 458 -10.05 -13.96 10.94
C THR A 458 -9.95 -12.58 10.31
N ALA A 459 -10.18 -12.50 9.00
CA ALA A 459 -10.40 -11.26 8.28
C ALA A 459 -11.75 -11.29 7.56
N ASP A 460 -12.37 -10.13 7.40
CA ASP A 460 -13.62 -9.90 6.66
C ASP A 460 -13.49 -8.63 5.80
N LEU A 461 -14.40 -8.46 4.84
CA LEU A 461 -14.45 -7.25 3.99
C LEU A 461 -14.97 -6.05 4.78
N ASN A 462 -14.32 -4.90 4.62
CA ASN A 462 -14.81 -3.61 5.10
C ASN A 462 -15.43 -2.78 3.98
N TRP A 463 -16.55 -2.12 4.28
CA TRP A 463 -17.23 -1.20 3.37
C TRP A 463 -17.61 0.12 4.05
N ASP A 464 -17.21 0.32 5.31
CA ASP A 464 -17.67 1.44 6.13
C ASP A 464 -17.08 2.78 5.63
N TYR A 465 -15.98 2.75 4.88
CA TYR A 465 -15.41 3.89 4.15
C TYR A 465 -16.41 4.60 3.21
N LEU A 466 -17.40 3.88 2.68
CA LEU A 466 -18.45 4.45 1.83
C LEU A 466 -19.41 5.36 2.63
N ASP A 467 -19.62 5.07 3.92
CA ASP A 467 -20.41 5.90 4.82
C ASP A 467 -19.58 7.08 5.41
N GLU A 468 -18.24 6.98 5.36
CA GLU A 468 -17.29 8.07 5.67
C GLU A 468 -17.11 9.07 4.51
N GLY A 469 -17.57 8.71 3.31
CA GLY A 469 -17.59 9.59 2.13
C GLY A 469 -16.48 9.34 1.11
N TYR A 470 -15.65 8.31 1.29
CA TYR A 470 -14.70 7.88 0.27
C TYR A 470 -15.44 7.22 -0.90
N GLU A 471 -14.96 7.47 -2.12
CA GLU A 471 -15.39 6.71 -3.30
C GLU A 471 -14.53 5.44 -3.46
N ARG A 472 -15.11 4.39 -4.04
CA ARG A 472 -14.39 3.15 -4.36
C ARG A 472 -13.64 3.33 -5.68
N LEU A 473 -12.37 2.94 -5.71
CA LEU A 473 -11.56 2.92 -6.93
C LEU A 473 -12.18 1.98 -7.99
N ASP A 474 -12.47 2.49 -9.17
CA ASP A 474 -12.90 1.67 -10.31
C ASP A 474 -11.66 1.04 -10.99
N ALA A 475 -11.20 -0.08 -10.43
CA ALA A 475 -10.03 -0.81 -10.94
C ALA A 475 -10.19 -1.31 -12.39
N ASP A 476 -11.43 -1.48 -12.88
CA ASP A 476 -11.71 -1.85 -14.28
C ASP A 476 -11.49 -0.66 -15.25
N THR A 477 -11.42 0.58 -14.75
CA THR A 477 -11.02 1.76 -15.56
C THR A 477 -9.51 1.93 -15.71
N TYR A 478 -8.71 1.26 -14.87
CA TYR A 478 -7.26 1.33 -15.01
C TYR A 478 -6.80 0.62 -16.29
N PRO A 479 -5.93 1.25 -17.11
CA PRO A 479 -5.64 0.81 -18.48
C PRO A 479 -4.83 -0.49 -18.61
N ALA A 480 -4.67 -1.29 -17.54
CA ALA A 480 -3.85 -2.50 -17.46
C ALA A 480 -4.07 -3.49 -18.63
N ASP A 481 -5.32 -3.70 -19.05
CA ASP A 481 -5.71 -4.58 -20.16
C ASP A 481 -5.75 -3.88 -21.54
N SER A 482 -5.62 -2.55 -21.58
CA SER A 482 -5.92 -1.73 -22.77
C SER A 482 -4.74 -1.51 -23.72
N GLY A 483 -3.50 -1.57 -23.21
CA GLY A 483 -2.29 -1.23 -23.96
C GLY A 483 -2.14 0.26 -24.34
N ASN A 484 -3.09 1.11 -23.94
CA ASN A 484 -3.10 2.56 -24.17
C ASN A 484 -3.01 3.29 -22.82
N PHE A 485 -1.80 3.32 -22.27
CA PHE A 485 -1.48 4.04 -21.03
C PHE A 485 -1.35 5.57 -21.24
N LEU A 486 -1.49 6.07 -22.47
CA LEU A 486 -1.23 7.46 -22.81
C LEU A 486 -2.52 8.27 -22.98
N GLY A 487 -2.57 9.42 -22.32
CA GLY A 487 -3.52 10.50 -22.64
C GLY A 487 -3.28 11.11 -24.02
N ASP A 488 -4.11 12.08 -24.39
CA ASP A 488 -4.13 12.66 -25.73
C ASP A 488 -2.83 13.42 -26.07
N PHE A 489 -2.34 13.22 -27.29
CA PHE A 489 -1.17 13.95 -27.81
C PHE A 489 -1.60 15.34 -28.30
N THR A 490 -1.07 16.40 -27.68
CA THR A 490 -1.28 17.78 -28.14
C THR A 490 -0.49 18.02 -29.42
N ASN A 491 -1.18 18.15 -30.56
CA ASN A 491 -0.60 18.35 -31.90
C ASN A 491 0.52 17.35 -32.26
N GLY A 492 0.38 16.10 -31.82
CA GLY A 492 1.35 15.02 -32.07
C GLY A 492 2.50 14.93 -31.06
N PHE A 493 2.43 15.67 -29.94
CA PHE A 493 3.40 15.59 -28.84
C PHE A 493 2.72 15.21 -27.51
N TYR A 494 3.40 14.37 -26.73
CA TYR A 494 3.02 14.01 -25.38
C TYR A 494 4.07 14.55 -24.40
N VAL A 495 3.64 15.13 -23.27
CA VAL A 495 4.54 15.72 -22.27
C VAL A 495 4.81 14.70 -21.18
N GLY A 496 6.07 14.33 -21.02
CA GLY A 496 6.49 13.43 -19.95
C GLY A 496 6.81 14.15 -18.65
N SER A 497 7.55 15.26 -18.73
CA SER A 497 8.00 16.01 -17.57
C SER A 497 8.11 17.51 -17.87
N CYS A 498 7.97 18.30 -16.81
CA CYS A 498 8.27 19.73 -16.77
C CYS A 498 8.65 20.05 -15.31
N GLN A 499 9.92 19.84 -14.95
CA GLN A 499 10.38 19.86 -13.54
C GLN A 499 11.64 20.69 -13.33
N LEU A 500 11.78 21.27 -12.14
CA LEU A 500 12.96 22.02 -11.73
C LEU A 500 14.04 21.04 -11.22
N GLU A 501 15.22 21.05 -11.83
CA GLU A 501 16.40 20.31 -11.34
C GLU A 501 17.35 21.31 -10.66
N THR A 502 17.51 21.24 -9.33
CA THR A 502 18.35 22.17 -8.53
C THR A 502 19.80 21.72 -8.37
N ASP A 503 20.06 20.41 -8.40
CA ASP A 503 21.32 19.80 -7.97
C ASP A 503 21.98 18.97 -9.08
N LEU A 504 22.05 19.57 -10.28
CA LEU A 504 22.66 18.94 -11.45
C LEU A 504 24.19 18.89 -11.35
N VAL A 505 24.74 17.69 -11.29
CA VAL A 505 26.18 17.42 -11.37
C VAL A 505 26.51 16.76 -12.72
N THR A 506 26.99 17.55 -13.68
CA THR A 506 27.48 17.02 -14.97
C THR A 506 29.00 17.11 -15.03
N ASN A 507 29.67 15.99 -15.33
CA ASN A 507 31.11 15.91 -15.61
C ASN A 507 32.02 16.63 -14.58
N GLY A 508 31.70 16.52 -13.28
CA GLY A 508 32.53 17.06 -12.19
C GLY A 508 32.39 18.56 -11.92
N GLY A 509 31.42 19.22 -12.54
CA GLY A 509 30.96 20.56 -12.15
C GLY A 509 29.48 20.55 -11.80
N SER A 510 29.08 21.37 -10.83
CA SER A 510 27.67 21.75 -10.68
C SER A 510 27.32 22.69 -11.83
N THR A 511 26.34 22.29 -12.64
CA THR A 511 25.58 23.23 -13.46
C THR A 511 24.51 23.85 -12.56
N GLY A 512 24.21 25.13 -12.80
CA GLY A 512 23.17 25.83 -12.05
C GLY A 512 21.78 25.22 -12.28
N PRO A 513 20.77 25.65 -11.52
CA PRO A 513 19.42 25.10 -11.64
C PRO A 513 18.89 25.22 -13.07
N CYS A 514 18.13 24.23 -13.51
CA CYS A 514 17.55 24.18 -14.86
C CYS A 514 16.11 23.64 -14.83
N GLN A 515 15.31 23.98 -15.84
CA GLN A 515 14.07 23.25 -16.07
C GLN A 515 14.30 22.08 -17.03
N LEU A 516 14.00 20.87 -16.59
CA LEU A 516 13.89 19.68 -17.44
C LEU A 516 12.50 19.63 -18.07
N VAL A 517 12.45 19.52 -19.40
CA VAL A 517 11.23 19.26 -20.17
C VAL A 517 11.45 18.05 -21.08
N THR A 518 10.71 16.97 -20.85
CA THR A 518 10.74 15.76 -21.70
C THR A 518 9.47 15.67 -22.55
N LEU A 519 9.64 15.47 -23.85
CA LEU A 519 8.57 15.36 -24.84
C LEU A 519 8.71 14.07 -25.65
N PHE A 520 7.58 13.45 -25.99
CA PHE A 520 7.49 12.25 -26.80
C PHE A 520 6.67 12.52 -28.06
N THR A 521 7.05 11.92 -29.18
CA THR A 521 6.24 11.94 -30.40
C THR A 521 6.34 10.62 -31.16
N GLY A 522 5.22 10.22 -31.80
CA GLY A 522 5.18 9.07 -32.71
C GLY A 522 5.81 9.35 -34.07
N ASP A 523 6.13 10.62 -34.39
CA ASP A 523 6.92 10.95 -35.57
C ASP A 523 8.41 10.68 -35.30
N LEU A 524 8.90 9.57 -35.84
CA LEU A 524 10.31 9.18 -35.75
C LEU A 524 11.22 10.02 -36.68
N GLY A 525 10.64 10.88 -37.52
CA GLY A 525 11.39 11.85 -38.31
C GLY A 525 12.00 12.96 -37.44
N TYR A 526 13.12 13.52 -37.91
CA TYR A 526 13.58 14.79 -37.37
C TYR A 526 12.63 15.91 -37.84
N ARG A 527 11.86 16.45 -36.90
CA ARG A 527 11.13 17.71 -37.02
C ARG A 527 11.82 18.74 -36.11
N PRO A 528 12.25 19.91 -36.63
CA PRO A 528 12.79 20.97 -35.82
C PRO A 528 11.69 21.63 -34.98
N VAL A 529 11.93 21.79 -33.69
CA VAL A 529 11.05 22.46 -32.73
C VAL A 529 11.85 23.41 -31.84
N THR A 530 11.19 24.41 -31.29
CA THR A 530 11.76 25.40 -30.37
C THR A 530 10.96 25.40 -29.08
N LEU A 531 11.63 25.14 -27.96
CA LEU A 531 11.07 25.34 -26.63
C LEU A 531 11.27 26.81 -26.24
N VAL A 532 10.23 27.46 -25.73
CA VAL A 532 10.27 28.85 -25.26
C VAL A 532 9.82 28.91 -23.81
N ALA A 533 10.71 29.31 -22.92
CA ALA A 533 10.44 29.55 -21.50
C ALA A 533 10.18 31.05 -21.27
N TYR A 534 9.10 31.39 -20.57
CA TYR A 534 8.68 32.77 -20.32
C TYR A 534 8.93 33.17 -18.86
N ALA A 535 9.46 34.37 -18.64
CA ALA A 535 9.60 34.98 -17.32
C ALA A 535 9.27 36.48 -17.38
N GLY A 536 8.02 36.82 -17.07
CA GLY A 536 7.45 38.16 -17.18
C GLY A 536 7.32 38.58 -18.65
N GLU A 537 8.06 39.63 -19.02
CA GLU A 537 8.17 40.08 -20.42
C GLU A 537 9.36 39.43 -21.16
N GLY A 538 10.19 38.64 -20.46
CA GLY A 538 11.32 37.91 -21.04
C GLY A 538 10.92 36.55 -21.61
N GLY A 539 11.60 36.14 -22.68
CA GLY A 539 11.46 34.82 -23.29
C GLY A 539 12.83 34.24 -23.62
N TYR A 540 13.06 32.99 -23.23
CA TYR A 540 14.33 32.27 -23.38
C TYR A 540 14.07 31.04 -24.28
N THR A 541 14.90 30.85 -25.29
CA THR A 541 14.69 29.84 -26.35
C THR A 541 15.72 28.73 -26.26
N MET A 542 15.27 27.48 -26.43
CA MET A 542 16.12 26.32 -26.64
C MET A 542 15.66 25.59 -27.90
N TRP A 543 16.58 25.26 -28.81
CA TRP A 543 16.25 24.61 -30.08
C TRP A 543 16.53 23.11 -30.04
N SER A 544 15.65 22.31 -30.64
CA SER A 544 16.02 20.94 -31.02
C SER A 544 17.13 21.01 -32.08
N GLN A 545 18.07 20.08 -32.03
CA GLN A 545 19.15 19.99 -33.01
C GLN A 545 19.07 18.70 -33.80
N ASP A 546 19.46 18.76 -35.07
CA ASP A 546 19.68 17.56 -35.88
C ASP A 546 20.75 16.69 -35.19
N PRO A 547 20.57 15.36 -35.14
CA PRO A 547 21.52 14.46 -34.46
C PRO A 547 22.94 14.49 -35.05
N THR A 548 23.15 15.08 -36.24
CA THR A 548 24.49 15.33 -36.80
C THR A 548 25.15 16.64 -36.31
N ALA A 549 24.41 17.49 -35.60
CA ALA A 549 24.84 18.79 -35.07
C ALA A 549 25.05 18.83 -33.54
N LEU A 550 25.01 17.66 -32.88
CA LEU A 550 25.35 17.48 -31.46
C LEU A 550 26.83 17.84 -31.22
N ASN A 551 27.11 18.62 -30.18
CA ASN A 551 28.42 19.25 -29.95
C ASN A 551 29.11 18.82 -28.65
N SER A 552 28.42 18.10 -27.77
CA SER A 552 28.91 17.61 -26.47
C SER A 552 28.68 16.10 -26.30
N TYR A 553 29.42 15.50 -25.36
CA TYR A 553 29.36 14.07 -25.04
C TYR A 553 29.40 13.84 -23.54
N ASP A 554 28.57 12.92 -23.06
CA ASP A 554 28.44 12.53 -21.66
C ASP A 554 29.15 11.18 -21.45
N GLU A 555 30.26 11.18 -20.70
CA GLU A 555 31.06 9.96 -20.50
C GLU A 555 30.39 8.93 -19.58
N LEU A 556 29.52 9.37 -18.66
CA LEU A 556 28.82 8.53 -17.69
C LEU A 556 27.60 7.86 -18.33
N ALA A 557 26.76 8.66 -18.99
CA ALA A 557 25.59 8.16 -19.70
C ALA A 557 25.99 7.44 -21.01
N GLY A 558 27.07 7.86 -21.67
CA GLY A 558 27.57 7.29 -22.93
C GLY A 558 26.88 7.84 -24.18
N VAL A 559 26.44 9.12 -24.13
CA VAL A 559 25.53 9.71 -25.12
C VAL A 559 26.01 11.08 -25.62
N TYR A 560 25.71 11.39 -26.87
CA TYR A 560 25.93 12.72 -27.46
C TYR A 560 24.73 13.61 -27.21
N TYR A 561 24.97 14.90 -27.00
CA TYR A 561 23.95 15.92 -26.79
C TYR A 561 24.40 17.27 -27.36
N HIS A 562 23.49 18.22 -27.45
CA HIS A 562 23.81 19.60 -27.77
C HIS A 562 23.80 20.45 -26.49
N GLN A 563 24.75 21.38 -26.38
CA GLN A 563 24.90 22.30 -25.27
C GLN A 563 25.21 23.71 -25.77
N GLU A 564 24.54 24.69 -25.21
CA GLU A 564 24.75 26.13 -25.44
C GLU A 564 24.51 26.93 -24.14
N GLU A 565 24.61 28.26 -24.20
CA GLU A 565 24.45 29.14 -23.03
C GLU A 565 23.03 29.05 -22.44
N SER A 566 22.01 28.84 -23.29
CA SER A 566 20.60 28.69 -22.94
C SER A 566 20.25 27.36 -22.27
N GLY A 567 21.04 26.30 -22.48
CA GLY A 567 20.59 24.96 -22.12
C GLY A 567 21.28 23.79 -22.79
N GLU A 568 20.64 22.62 -22.65
CA GLU A 568 21.02 21.37 -23.30
C GLU A 568 19.83 20.75 -24.05
N TYR A 569 20.13 20.07 -25.16
CA TYR A 569 19.17 19.27 -25.91
C TYR A 569 19.72 17.87 -26.14
N TRP A 570 18.92 16.86 -25.81
CA TRP A 570 19.20 15.45 -26.08
C TRP A 570 18.00 14.81 -26.76
N GLU A 571 18.25 13.82 -27.62
CA GLU A 571 17.20 13.01 -28.20
C GLU A 571 17.60 11.54 -28.31
N SER A 572 16.58 10.68 -28.36
CA SER A 572 16.72 9.25 -28.58
C SER A 572 15.44 8.69 -29.19
N VAL A 573 15.47 7.41 -29.57
CA VAL A 573 14.27 6.64 -29.94
C VAL A 573 14.12 5.53 -28.90
N THR A 574 12.99 5.52 -28.19
CA THR A 574 12.65 4.46 -27.25
C THR A 574 11.45 3.67 -27.77
N GLY A 575 11.42 2.37 -27.49
CA GLY A 575 10.32 1.49 -27.87
C GLY A 575 10.21 0.38 -26.84
N GLN A 576 9.09 0.36 -26.13
CA GLN A 576 8.72 -0.73 -25.23
C GLN A 576 7.27 -1.11 -25.54
N GLU A 577 6.96 -2.40 -25.43
CA GLU A 577 5.60 -2.91 -25.59
C GLU A 577 4.62 -2.22 -24.63
N ALA A 578 5.07 -1.92 -23.42
CA ALA A 578 4.36 -1.15 -22.40
C ALA A 578 4.00 0.29 -22.79
N PHE A 579 4.73 0.92 -23.72
CA PHE A 579 4.41 2.29 -24.20
C PHE A 579 3.38 2.27 -25.34
N GLY A 580 2.90 1.10 -25.77
CA GLY A 580 2.02 0.94 -26.93
C GLY A 580 2.69 1.20 -28.28
N GLY A 581 4.00 1.50 -28.32
CA GLY A 581 4.70 1.86 -29.55
C GLY A 581 6.16 2.27 -29.40
N THR A 582 6.71 2.80 -30.49
CA THR A 582 8.04 3.40 -30.55
C THR A 582 7.89 4.91 -30.70
N TYR A 583 8.61 5.66 -29.87
CA TYR A 583 8.54 7.12 -29.81
C TYR A 583 9.93 7.74 -29.93
N ARG A 584 10.01 8.89 -30.61
CA ARG A 584 11.15 9.80 -30.48
C ARG A 584 10.99 10.57 -29.17
N VAL A 585 12.01 10.53 -28.35
CA VAL A 585 12.12 11.24 -27.07
C VAL A 585 13.00 12.46 -27.29
N MET A 586 12.55 13.62 -26.80
CA MET A 586 13.29 14.87 -26.83
C MET A 586 13.37 15.41 -25.40
N GLU A 587 14.58 15.70 -24.93
CA GLU A 587 14.84 16.21 -23.59
C GLU A 587 15.51 17.58 -23.72
N PHE A 588 14.86 18.59 -23.16
CA PHE A 588 15.37 19.96 -23.10
C PHE A 588 15.70 20.28 -21.65
N ARG A 589 16.89 20.82 -21.41
CA ARG A 589 17.24 21.47 -20.15
C ARG A 589 17.41 22.95 -20.41
N VAL A 590 16.55 23.79 -19.84
CA VAL A 590 16.66 25.26 -19.96
C VAL A 590 17.36 25.78 -18.72
N TYR A 591 18.56 26.34 -18.88
CA TYR A 591 19.32 26.89 -17.75
C TYR A 591 18.68 28.18 -17.25
N TYR A 592 18.61 28.33 -15.92
CA TYR A 592 18.14 29.59 -15.35
C TYR A 592 19.19 30.69 -15.58
N PRO A 593 18.79 31.81 -16.22
CA PRO A 593 19.68 32.94 -16.46
C PRO A 593 19.98 33.66 -15.15
N THR A 594 21.15 34.30 -15.07
CA THR A 594 21.67 34.89 -13.82
C THR A 594 20.70 35.91 -13.20
N GLU A 595 19.92 36.63 -14.01
CA GLU A 595 18.93 37.60 -13.53
C GLU A 595 17.68 37.00 -12.85
N LEU A 596 17.48 35.68 -12.92
CA LEU A 596 16.44 34.94 -12.18
C LEU A 596 16.99 34.19 -10.94
N LEU A 597 18.30 34.27 -10.71
CA LEU A 597 18.99 33.62 -9.59
C LEU A 597 19.26 34.58 -8.43
N ASP A 598 19.20 34.05 -7.21
CA ASP A 598 19.54 34.76 -5.99
C ASP A 598 21.06 34.76 -5.71
N GLY A 599 21.46 35.35 -4.58
CA GLY A 599 22.87 35.37 -4.14
C GLY A 599 23.45 34.01 -3.74
N GLN A 600 22.64 32.95 -3.73
CA GLN A 600 23.02 31.56 -3.46
C GLN A 600 22.98 30.68 -4.74
N GLY A 601 22.60 31.25 -5.89
CA GLY A 601 22.48 30.53 -7.16
C GLY A 601 21.16 29.77 -7.33
N ARG A 602 20.16 30.02 -6.48
CA ARG A 602 18.83 29.39 -6.53
C ARG A 602 17.84 30.28 -7.30
N PRO A 603 16.81 29.74 -7.97
CA PRO A 603 15.80 30.60 -8.59
C PRO A 603 15.02 31.36 -7.51
N PHE A 604 15.07 32.69 -7.52
CA PHE A 604 14.12 33.49 -6.72
C PHE A 604 12.81 33.72 -7.49
N ARG A 605 12.82 33.41 -8.79
CA ARG A 605 11.67 33.41 -9.68
C ARG A 605 11.81 32.28 -10.69
N GLU A 606 10.80 31.42 -10.72
CA GLU A 606 10.66 30.36 -11.71
C GLU A 606 10.12 30.91 -13.05
N PHE A 607 10.23 30.12 -14.12
CA PHE A 607 9.58 30.43 -15.39
C PHE A 607 8.05 30.34 -15.24
N ASP A 608 7.32 31.35 -15.73
CA ASP A 608 5.86 31.41 -15.57
C ASP A 608 5.13 30.42 -16.52
N LYS A 609 5.76 30.05 -17.65
CA LYS A 609 5.16 29.24 -18.72
C LYS A 609 6.22 28.68 -19.67
N PHE A 610 5.93 27.54 -20.29
CA PHE A 610 6.69 26.99 -21.41
C PHE A 610 5.79 26.71 -22.62
N SER A 611 6.22 27.08 -23.82
CA SER A 611 5.53 26.77 -25.08
C SER A 611 6.44 25.98 -26.03
N LEU A 612 5.85 25.07 -26.80
CA LEU A 612 6.53 24.38 -27.89
C LEU A 612 6.10 25.00 -29.24
N LEU A 613 7.06 25.42 -30.05
CA LEU A 613 6.82 25.97 -31.38
C LEU A 613 7.50 25.11 -32.46
N ASP A 614 6.93 25.10 -33.66
CA ASP A 614 7.55 24.54 -34.85
C ASP A 614 8.74 25.40 -35.29
N GLY A 615 9.91 24.78 -35.46
CA GLY A 615 11.17 25.50 -35.68
C GLY A 615 11.34 26.12 -37.06
N GLU A 616 10.53 25.72 -38.05
CA GLU A 616 10.58 26.29 -39.42
C GLU A 616 9.49 27.36 -39.63
N THR A 617 8.31 27.14 -39.08
CA THR A 617 7.12 27.98 -39.33
C THR A 617 6.81 28.97 -38.21
N GLY A 618 7.27 28.69 -36.98
CA GLY A 618 6.88 29.44 -35.79
C GLY A 618 5.43 29.20 -35.33
N GLU A 619 4.76 28.16 -35.84
CA GLU A 619 3.45 27.74 -35.37
C GLU A 619 3.53 27.20 -33.93
N VAL A 620 2.54 27.52 -33.09
CA VAL A 620 2.49 27.05 -31.70
C VAL A 620 1.93 25.62 -31.69
N LEU A 621 2.78 24.67 -31.28
CA LEU A 621 2.47 23.24 -31.22
C LEU A 621 1.90 22.85 -29.86
N ILE A 622 2.47 23.38 -28.77
CA ILE A 622 1.89 23.30 -27.43
C ILE A 622 1.89 24.73 -26.88
N GLU A 623 0.71 25.27 -26.59
CA GLU A 623 0.61 26.60 -26.02
C GLU A 623 1.23 26.64 -24.62
N ASP A 624 0.92 25.68 -23.76
CA ASP A 624 1.42 25.61 -22.38
C ASP A 624 1.74 24.16 -22.01
N ILE A 625 3.04 23.88 -21.82
CA ILE A 625 3.53 22.52 -21.56
C ILE A 625 3.12 22.03 -20.17
N SER A 626 3.09 22.91 -19.16
CA SER A 626 2.67 22.56 -17.81
C SER A 626 1.16 22.27 -17.75
N ALA A 627 0.36 23.06 -18.47
CA ALA A 627 -1.09 22.78 -18.59
C ALA A 627 -1.37 21.51 -19.40
N ALA A 628 -0.64 21.26 -20.49
CA ALA A 628 -0.77 20.03 -21.28
C ALA A 628 -0.37 18.79 -20.47
N LEU A 629 0.71 18.86 -19.68
CA LEU A 629 1.10 17.82 -18.74
C LEU A 629 -0.01 17.57 -17.70
N ALA A 630 -0.57 18.61 -17.08
CA ALA A 630 -1.66 18.47 -16.12
C ALA A 630 -2.92 17.84 -16.73
N GLN A 631 -3.28 18.20 -17.98
CA GLN A 631 -4.39 17.57 -18.71
C GLN A 631 -4.11 16.09 -18.99
N GLN A 632 -2.95 15.76 -19.55
CA GLN A 632 -2.54 14.38 -19.84
C GLN A 632 -2.47 13.52 -18.58
N ARG A 633 -2.04 14.11 -17.46
CA ARG A 633 -2.08 13.51 -16.13
C ARG A 633 -3.51 13.16 -15.71
N GLY A 634 -4.44 14.12 -15.71
CA GLY A 634 -5.84 13.87 -15.33
C GLY A 634 -6.58 12.88 -16.26
N GLN A 635 -6.24 12.82 -17.55
CA GLN A 635 -6.77 11.81 -18.46
C GLN A 635 -6.29 10.38 -18.13
N VAL A 636 -5.10 10.27 -17.55
CA VAL A 636 -4.45 9.00 -17.21
C VAL A 636 -4.82 8.53 -15.78
N THR A 637 -5.04 9.46 -14.84
CA THR A 637 -5.43 9.14 -13.45
C THR A 637 -6.94 9.09 -13.22
N GLY A 638 -7.75 9.63 -14.14
CA GLY A 638 -9.23 9.61 -14.06
C GLY A 638 -9.88 10.96 -13.72
N ASP A 639 -9.09 11.94 -13.26
CA ASP A 639 -9.56 13.25 -12.78
C ASP A 639 -9.92 14.26 -13.88
N GLY A 640 -9.67 13.92 -15.14
CA GLY A 640 -9.83 14.83 -16.28
C GLY A 640 -11.30 15.08 -16.66
N PRO A 641 -11.72 16.33 -16.92
CA PRO A 641 -13.03 16.59 -17.51
C PRO A 641 -13.09 15.98 -18.93
N VAL A 642 -13.99 15.03 -19.14
CA VAL A 642 -14.20 14.38 -20.44
C VAL A 642 -14.81 15.39 -21.43
N THR A 643 -13.96 16.11 -22.15
CA THR A 643 -14.36 17.08 -23.19
C THR A 643 -13.68 16.81 -24.52
N GLY A 644 -14.41 16.19 -25.45
CA GLY A 644 -13.99 15.98 -26.84
C GLY A 644 -14.37 14.60 -27.35
N GLU A 645 -14.76 14.50 -28.63
CA GLU A 645 -14.66 13.22 -29.33
C GLU A 645 -13.17 12.89 -29.50
N PRO A 646 -12.73 11.63 -29.29
CA PRO A 646 -11.32 11.29 -29.40
C PRO A 646 -10.83 11.52 -30.84
N GLU A 647 -9.89 12.46 -31.02
CA GLU A 647 -9.07 12.46 -32.24
C GLU A 647 -8.27 11.16 -32.23
N ALA A 648 -8.39 10.39 -33.32
CA ALA A 648 -7.84 9.05 -33.38
C ALA A 648 -6.32 9.08 -33.14
N SER A 649 -5.88 8.45 -32.05
CA SER A 649 -4.47 8.28 -31.71
C SER A 649 -3.69 7.80 -32.95
N PRO A 650 -2.58 8.44 -33.33
CA PRO A 650 -1.85 8.05 -34.53
C PRO A 650 -1.38 6.60 -34.39
N GLN A 651 -1.90 5.71 -35.25
CA GLN A 651 -1.56 4.29 -35.18
C GLN A 651 -0.04 4.12 -35.34
N PRO A 652 0.66 3.50 -34.37
CA PRO A 652 2.09 3.25 -34.47
C PRO A 652 2.37 2.35 -35.66
N ALA A 653 3.48 2.60 -36.35
CA ALA A 653 3.86 1.86 -37.55
C ALA A 653 4.10 0.37 -37.20
N GLY A 654 3.14 -0.47 -37.60
CA GLY A 654 3.16 -1.90 -37.26
C GLY A 654 4.46 -2.59 -37.68
N ALA A 655 5.03 -3.37 -36.76
CA ALA A 655 6.30 -4.06 -36.95
C ALA A 655 6.28 -4.94 -38.21
N VAL A 656 7.03 -4.53 -39.24
CA VAL A 656 7.20 -5.32 -40.46
C VAL A 656 8.06 -6.54 -40.14
N SER A 657 7.45 -7.71 -40.10
CA SER A 657 8.13 -8.98 -39.87
C SER A 657 9.25 -9.19 -40.89
N ALA A 658 10.49 -9.32 -40.42
CA ALA A 658 11.63 -9.68 -41.26
C ALA A 658 11.50 -11.14 -41.74
N GLY A 659 10.93 -11.33 -42.94
CA GLY A 659 10.71 -12.64 -43.56
C GLY A 659 11.13 -12.66 -45.03
N GLU A 660 12.13 -13.49 -45.32
CA GLU A 660 12.49 -14.01 -46.64
C GLU A 660 12.83 -13.02 -47.78
N VAL A 661 14.12 -12.76 -47.96
CA VAL A 661 14.70 -12.69 -49.32
C VAL A 661 15.84 -13.71 -49.43
N ALA A 662 15.50 -14.88 -49.98
CA ALA A 662 16.46 -15.82 -50.54
C ALA A 662 16.09 -16.02 -52.02
N GLY A 663 16.95 -15.55 -52.93
CA GLY A 663 16.70 -15.55 -54.38
C GLY A 663 17.61 -14.59 -55.13
#